data_AF-V7BFS8-F1
#
_entry.id   AF-V7BFS8-F1
#
_cell.length_a   1.000
_cell.length_b   1.000
_cell.length_c   1.000
_cell.angle_alpha   90.00
_cell.angle_beta   90.00
_cell.angle_gamma   90.00
#
_symmetry.space_group_name_H-M   'P 1'
#
loop_
_entity.id
_entity.type
_entity.pdbx_description
1 polymer ?
#
loop_
_entity_poly.entity_id
_entity_poly.type
_entity_poly.pdbx_seq_one_letter_code
_entity_poly.pdbx_strand_id
1 'polypeptide(L)'
;MAKSSADDAELRRACQLAVEGTRHKVVLSIRTVKTHGTWGKSAKLGRQMAKPRVLALCTKAKGQRTKAFLRVLKYSTGGVLEPAKLYKLKHLSKMEVVTSDTSGFTFTLGFDNLRSQTVAPPQWTMRNTDDRNRVLLCILNICKDVLGRLPKVVGIDVVEMALWAKENTPAVSAQSNQQGGASIESSVTETELKVYVEKELVSQAEEEDMEALLGTYIMGVGEAEAFSERLKRELQALEAANVHAILESEPLIDEVLYGLESATNCLEDMDEWLGMFNIKLRHMREDIESIETRNNKLEMQSVNNKTLMEELDKLLEQLSIPSEYSACLTGDSFDEAQMQQNIEACEWLTTAMRGLEVPNIDPTYAKMRGVKEKRGELQIIKSTFVGKASEYMRSYFATFVDFMLNDKNYFSQRGQLKRPDHADLRFKCRTYARLLKHLKILDKNCLGPLRKAYCSSLNLLLRKEAREFANELRVGVKTSKTPSVWLEVFTGSGQNVNPADTATVSEAYAKMLTIFIPLLVDESSFLAHFMCFEVLSTVVDGNKIKHNDEDNDDGITSGKTVVVDIAALNESLQDLLDGIEEDFAGVVDWAYRIDPLCCISMHGTTERYLSSQKADAAGYVRILLDDLECRISMQFSRFVDDACHQIERNERNARQTGVLPYIPRFASLATKMEQYVAGQSRDLVDQAYTKIVSIMFVTLEKNSQADPKYADIFLIENYAAFQNSLYDLANVVPTLAKFYHQASEAYEQACTRHISMIIYYQFERLFQFARKIEDLILNNVASEEIPFQVGLSKVDLRKTLKSSLSGVDKSIAAMYKKLQKNLTSEELLPSLWDKCKKDFLDKYESFVQLVAKIYPAESVPSVAELRELLVSM
;
A
#
# COMPACT_ATOMS: atom_id res chain seq x y z
N MET A 1 -22.34 -4.86 -43.09
CA MET A 1 -23.56 -5.48 -43.66
C MET A 1 -23.55 -5.47 -45.19
N ALA A 2 -22.41 -5.68 -45.84
CA ALA A 2 -22.28 -5.68 -47.29
C ALA A 2 -21.58 -6.99 -47.74
N LYS A 3 -22.39 -8.03 -47.97
CA LYS A 3 -22.20 -9.12 -48.93
C LYS A 3 -23.61 -9.65 -49.23
N SER A 4 -23.96 -9.70 -50.50
CA SER A 4 -25.32 -9.78 -51.04
C SER A 4 -25.85 -11.20 -51.14
N SER A 5 -27.16 -11.34 -50.94
CA SER A 5 -28.07 -12.21 -51.71
C SER A 5 -27.51 -13.54 -52.25
N ALA A 6 -27.54 -14.58 -51.41
CA ALA A 6 -27.75 -15.98 -51.81
C ALA A 6 -27.90 -16.81 -50.52
N ASP A 7 -28.63 -17.90 -50.59
CA ASP A 7 -29.17 -18.69 -49.50
C ASP A 7 -28.43 -18.69 -48.15
N ASP A 8 -29.20 -18.27 -47.15
CA ASP A 8 -28.92 -18.28 -45.72
C ASP A 8 -28.86 -19.72 -45.17
N ALA A 9 -28.49 -20.72 -45.97
CA ALA A 9 -28.36 -22.12 -45.56
C ALA A 9 -27.25 -22.28 -44.50
N GLU A 10 -26.17 -21.51 -44.63
CA GLU A 10 -25.10 -21.48 -43.63
C GLU A 10 -25.54 -20.77 -42.35
N LEU A 11 -26.19 -19.61 -42.44
CA LEU A 11 -26.70 -18.92 -41.25
C LEU A 11 -27.80 -19.74 -40.57
N ARG A 12 -28.64 -20.42 -41.35
CA ARG A 12 -29.68 -21.33 -40.86
C ARG A 12 -29.06 -22.56 -40.20
N ARG A 13 -28.00 -23.14 -40.77
CA ARG A 13 -27.21 -24.21 -40.13
C ARG A 13 -26.59 -23.73 -38.82
N ALA A 14 -25.96 -22.55 -38.81
CA ALA A 14 -25.40 -21.96 -37.60
C ALA A 14 -26.48 -21.67 -36.53
N CYS A 15 -27.65 -21.18 -36.93
CA CYS A 15 -28.80 -21.02 -36.04
C CYS A 15 -29.32 -22.37 -35.55
N GLN A 16 -29.33 -23.40 -36.40
CA GLN A 16 -29.77 -24.76 -36.08
C GLN A 16 -28.83 -25.42 -35.05
N LEU A 17 -27.51 -25.27 -35.21
CA LEU A 17 -26.49 -25.69 -34.25
C LEU A 17 -26.67 -24.96 -32.91
N ALA A 18 -26.89 -23.65 -32.93
CA ALA A 18 -27.16 -22.86 -31.73
C ALA A 18 -28.48 -23.25 -30.99
N VAL A 19 -29.35 -24.04 -31.62
CA VAL A 19 -30.62 -24.53 -31.04
C VAL A 19 -30.72 -26.05 -30.94
N GLU A 20 -29.66 -26.80 -31.25
CA GLU A 20 -29.67 -28.25 -31.46
C GLU A 20 -30.27 -29.04 -30.28
N GLY A 21 -30.03 -28.59 -29.03
CA GLY A 21 -30.60 -29.18 -27.82
C GLY A 21 -32.10 -28.92 -27.54
N THR A 22 -32.81 -28.14 -28.37
CA THR A 22 -34.18 -27.66 -28.03
C THR A 22 -35.33 -28.36 -28.79
N ARG A 23 -34.99 -29.26 -29.74
CA ARG A 23 -35.94 -29.85 -30.73
C ARG A 23 -36.68 -28.79 -31.55
N HIS A 24 -36.09 -27.62 -31.74
CA HIS A 24 -36.65 -26.55 -32.56
C HIS A 24 -36.11 -26.65 -33.99
N LYS A 25 -36.99 -26.58 -34.99
CA LYS A 25 -36.62 -26.48 -36.40
C LYS A 25 -36.59 -25.01 -36.80
N VAL A 26 -35.45 -24.49 -37.25
CA VAL A 26 -35.36 -23.12 -37.77
C VAL A 26 -36.05 -23.07 -39.13
N VAL A 27 -37.00 -22.14 -39.29
CA VAL A 27 -37.83 -21.89 -40.48
C VAL A 27 -37.28 -20.73 -41.32
N LEU A 28 -36.73 -19.71 -40.67
CA LEU A 28 -36.09 -18.55 -41.28
C LEU A 28 -34.98 -18.09 -40.34
N SER A 29 -33.83 -17.70 -40.89
CA SER A 29 -32.80 -16.91 -40.22
C SER A 29 -32.62 -15.60 -40.97
N ILE A 30 -32.28 -14.52 -40.25
CA ILE A 30 -31.92 -13.26 -40.87
C ILE A 30 -31.04 -12.43 -39.94
N ARG A 31 -30.09 -11.67 -40.50
CA ARG A 31 -29.25 -10.72 -39.76
C ARG A 31 -30.00 -9.39 -39.60
N THR A 32 -29.95 -8.80 -38.41
CA THR A 32 -30.63 -7.54 -38.09
C THR A 32 -29.80 -6.70 -37.12
N VAL A 33 -30.13 -5.42 -36.99
CA VAL A 33 -29.61 -4.57 -35.91
C VAL A 33 -30.72 -4.34 -34.89
N LYS A 34 -30.41 -4.54 -33.61
CA LYS A 34 -31.30 -4.22 -32.50
C LYS A 34 -30.96 -2.85 -31.93
N THR A 35 -31.94 -1.96 -31.87
CA THR A 35 -31.91 -0.67 -31.16
C THR A 35 -32.97 -0.66 -30.05
N HIS A 36 -32.78 0.19 -29.04
CA HIS A 36 -33.77 0.38 -27.98
C HIS A 36 -34.61 1.62 -28.33
N GLY A 37 -35.93 1.45 -28.49
CA GLY A 37 -36.82 2.58 -28.80
C GLY A 37 -36.87 3.59 -27.65
N THR A 38 -37.11 4.86 -27.98
CA THR A 38 -37.41 5.94 -27.03
C THR A 38 -38.92 6.09 -26.91
N TRP A 39 -39.46 6.18 -25.69
CA TRP A 39 -40.86 6.57 -25.48
C TRP A 39 -40.88 7.98 -24.92
N GLY A 40 -41.40 8.93 -25.69
CA GLY A 40 -41.81 10.24 -25.18
C GLY A 40 -40.68 11.19 -24.79
N LYS A 41 -40.99 12.49 -24.83
CA LYS A 41 -40.06 13.61 -24.75
C LYS A 41 -39.31 13.65 -23.41
N SER A 42 -37.99 13.81 -23.51
CA SER A 42 -37.00 14.02 -22.42
C SER A 42 -36.39 12.76 -21.81
N ALA A 43 -35.32 12.26 -22.45
CA ALA A 43 -34.27 11.47 -21.79
C ALA A 43 -32.91 11.78 -22.42
N LYS A 44 -31.92 12.05 -21.56
CA LYS A 44 -30.57 12.58 -21.82
C LYS A 44 -29.78 11.76 -22.86
N LEU A 45 -28.99 12.45 -23.70
CA LEU A 45 -28.03 11.88 -24.66
C LEU A 45 -27.00 10.98 -23.95
N GLY A 46 -27.30 9.69 -23.86
CA GLY A 46 -26.34 8.61 -23.67
C GLY A 46 -26.32 7.75 -24.93
N ARG A 47 -25.14 7.47 -25.49
CA ARG A 47 -24.93 6.70 -26.73
C ARG A 47 -25.81 5.43 -26.78
N GLN A 48 -26.88 5.45 -27.57
CA GLN A 48 -27.66 4.25 -27.89
C GLN A 48 -26.86 3.37 -28.86
N MET A 49 -26.23 2.32 -28.33
CA MET A 49 -25.42 1.39 -29.11
C MET A 49 -26.32 0.45 -29.93
N ALA A 50 -26.27 0.58 -31.26
CA ALA A 50 -26.90 -0.34 -32.19
C ALA A 50 -26.15 -1.69 -32.18
N LYS A 51 -26.83 -2.80 -31.85
CA LYS A 51 -26.17 -4.10 -31.65
C LYS A 51 -26.53 -5.09 -32.76
N PRO A 52 -25.56 -5.69 -33.48
CA PRO A 52 -25.86 -6.71 -34.48
C PRO A 52 -26.42 -7.97 -33.82
N ARG A 53 -27.51 -8.51 -34.39
CA ARG A 53 -28.24 -9.68 -33.92
C ARG A 53 -28.68 -10.54 -35.10
N VAL A 54 -29.09 -11.77 -34.80
CA VAL A 54 -29.73 -12.66 -35.78
C VAL A 54 -31.11 -13.02 -35.24
N LEU A 55 -32.15 -12.91 -36.07
CA LEU A 55 -33.48 -13.41 -35.76
C LEU A 55 -33.66 -14.77 -36.41
N ALA A 56 -34.06 -15.77 -35.62
CA ALA A 56 -34.38 -17.10 -36.08
C ALA A 56 -35.83 -17.44 -35.72
N LEU A 57 -36.69 -17.62 -36.74
CA LEU A 57 -38.04 -18.15 -36.55
C LEU A 57 -37.96 -19.66 -36.44
N CYS A 58 -38.53 -20.22 -35.38
CA CYS A 58 -38.39 -21.62 -35.04
C CYS A 58 -39.76 -22.24 -34.78
N THR A 59 -39.98 -23.48 -35.25
CA THR A 59 -41.16 -24.27 -34.94
C THR A 59 -40.78 -25.54 -34.18
N LYS A 60 -41.70 -26.03 -33.33
CA LYS A 60 -41.57 -27.28 -32.59
C LYS A 60 -42.86 -28.07 -32.73
N ALA A 61 -42.79 -29.25 -33.35
CA ALA A 61 -43.91 -30.19 -33.36
C ALA A 61 -44.02 -30.88 -31.99
N LYS A 62 -45.21 -30.90 -31.39
CA LYS A 62 -45.51 -31.69 -30.18
C LYS A 62 -46.87 -32.38 -30.38
N GLY A 63 -46.85 -33.59 -30.96
CA GLY A 63 -48.08 -34.28 -31.39
C GLY A 63 -48.76 -33.52 -32.53
N GLN A 64 -50.09 -33.39 -32.49
CA GLN A 64 -50.88 -32.65 -33.51
C GLN A 64 -50.79 -31.12 -33.42
N ARG A 65 -50.07 -30.54 -32.44
CA ARG A 65 -49.96 -29.08 -32.29
C ARG A 65 -48.52 -28.60 -32.50
N THR A 66 -48.35 -27.69 -33.45
CA THR A 66 -47.08 -26.99 -33.69
C THR A 66 -46.99 -25.75 -32.80
N LYS A 67 -45.83 -25.48 -32.20
CA LYS A 67 -45.55 -24.24 -31.46
C LYS A 67 -44.51 -23.42 -32.22
N ALA A 68 -44.70 -22.12 -32.30
CA ALA A 68 -43.77 -21.22 -32.98
C ALA A 68 -43.12 -20.20 -32.03
N PHE A 69 -41.85 -19.90 -32.31
CA PHE A 69 -40.99 -19.06 -31.49
C PHE A 69 -40.14 -18.14 -32.38
N LEU A 70 -39.85 -16.95 -31.88
CA LEU A 70 -38.83 -16.05 -32.44
C LEU A 70 -37.64 -16.03 -31.48
N ARG A 71 -36.49 -16.51 -31.93
CA ARG A 71 -35.25 -16.53 -31.15
C ARG A 71 -34.33 -15.42 -31.65
N VAL A 72 -33.80 -14.64 -30.72
CA VAL A 72 -32.78 -13.64 -30.98
C VAL A 72 -31.44 -14.25 -30.60
N LEU A 73 -30.48 -14.25 -31.52
CA LEU A 73 -29.11 -14.70 -31.28
C LEU A 73 -28.13 -13.52 -31.32
N LYS A 74 -27.03 -13.65 -30.58
CA LYS A 74 -25.90 -12.72 -30.53
C LYS A 74 -24.63 -13.45 -31.00
N TYR A 75 -23.66 -12.71 -31.51
CA TYR A 75 -22.32 -13.23 -31.75
C TYR A 75 -21.53 -13.21 -30.44
N SER A 76 -20.89 -14.31 -30.07
CA SER A 76 -19.90 -14.38 -28.99
C SER A 76 -18.50 -14.03 -29.48
N THR A 77 -17.56 -13.80 -28.56
CA THR A 77 -16.12 -13.67 -28.84
C THR A 77 -15.64 -14.95 -29.50
N GLY A 78 -15.44 -14.91 -30.82
CA GLY A 78 -15.15 -16.10 -31.65
C GLY A 78 -16.13 -16.32 -32.82
N GLY A 79 -17.13 -15.45 -33.01
CA GLY A 79 -18.02 -15.49 -34.20
C GLY A 79 -19.13 -16.55 -34.15
N VAL A 80 -19.24 -17.30 -33.05
CA VAL A 80 -20.30 -18.31 -32.83
C VAL A 80 -21.61 -17.63 -32.43
N LEU A 81 -22.74 -18.16 -32.92
CA LEU A 81 -24.08 -17.67 -32.56
C LEU A 81 -24.57 -18.29 -31.25
N GLU A 82 -24.87 -17.44 -30.28
CA GLU A 82 -25.45 -17.83 -29.00
C GLU A 82 -26.89 -17.32 -28.83
N PRO A 83 -27.80 -18.11 -28.23
CA PRO A 83 -29.15 -17.66 -27.93
C PRO A 83 -29.15 -16.50 -26.92
N ALA A 84 -29.73 -15.36 -27.28
CA ALA A 84 -29.83 -14.18 -26.42
C ALA A 84 -31.23 -14.01 -25.80
N LYS A 85 -32.31 -14.21 -26.57
CA LYS A 85 -33.69 -14.09 -26.07
C LYS A 85 -34.65 -14.96 -26.87
N LEU A 86 -35.71 -15.44 -26.23
CA LEU A 86 -36.74 -16.27 -26.86
C LEU A 86 -38.12 -15.63 -26.66
N TYR A 87 -38.83 -15.36 -27.75
CA TYR A 87 -40.21 -14.90 -27.75
C TYR A 87 -41.14 -16.01 -28.26
N LYS A 88 -42.25 -16.24 -27.57
CA LYS A 88 -43.27 -17.20 -28.00
C LYS A 88 -44.26 -16.46 -28.90
N LEU A 89 -44.37 -16.85 -30.17
CA LEU A 89 -45.24 -16.14 -31.14
C LEU A 89 -46.72 -16.19 -30.75
N LYS A 90 -47.14 -17.16 -29.93
CA LYS A 90 -48.49 -17.20 -29.37
C LYS A 90 -48.88 -15.94 -28.60
N HIS A 91 -47.93 -15.11 -28.14
CA HIS A 91 -48.23 -13.85 -27.44
C HIS A 91 -48.02 -12.61 -28.32
N LEU A 92 -47.64 -12.76 -29.60
CA LEU A 92 -47.49 -11.63 -30.50
C LEU A 92 -48.86 -11.02 -30.79
N SER A 93 -49.00 -9.71 -30.58
CA SER A 93 -50.27 -9.00 -30.72
C SER A 93 -50.21 -7.81 -31.66
N LYS A 94 -49.04 -7.19 -31.84
CA LYS A 94 -48.84 -6.05 -32.75
C LYS A 94 -47.53 -6.17 -33.52
N MET A 95 -47.56 -5.86 -34.80
CA MET A 95 -46.40 -5.67 -35.67
C MET A 95 -46.47 -4.26 -36.24
N GLU A 96 -45.47 -3.43 -35.97
CA GLU A 96 -45.53 -2.01 -36.32
C GLU A 96 -44.23 -1.56 -36.99
N VAL A 97 -44.33 -1.04 -38.21
CA VAL A 97 -43.22 -0.34 -38.86
C VAL A 97 -43.11 1.06 -38.27
N VAL A 98 -41.89 1.47 -37.94
CA VAL A 98 -41.63 2.72 -37.24
C VAL A 98 -41.74 3.87 -38.24
N THR A 99 -42.77 4.70 -38.11
CA THR A 99 -43.07 5.81 -39.04
C THR A 99 -42.10 6.99 -38.97
N SER A 100 -41.27 7.06 -37.91
CA SER A 100 -40.21 8.08 -37.81
C SER A 100 -38.98 7.77 -38.64
N ASP A 101 -38.90 6.56 -39.23
CA ASP A 101 -37.80 6.14 -40.10
C ASP A 101 -38.23 6.29 -41.58
N THR A 102 -37.65 7.27 -42.27
CA THR A 102 -37.95 7.53 -43.70
C THR A 102 -37.50 6.41 -44.63
N SER A 103 -36.62 5.50 -44.18
CA SER A 103 -36.17 4.34 -44.97
C SER A 103 -37.17 3.17 -44.94
N GLY A 104 -38.05 3.13 -43.94
CA GLY A 104 -39.00 2.03 -43.75
C GLY A 104 -38.37 0.70 -43.30
N PHE A 105 -37.06 0.62 -43.03
CA PHE A 105 -36.41 -0.66 -42.70
C PHE A 105 -36.60 -1.13 -41.26
N THR A 106 -37.11 -0.24 -40.40
CA THR A 106 -37.21 -0.47 -38.96
C THR A 106 -38.64 -0.85 -38.54
N PHE A 107 -38.77 -1.93 -37.76
CA PHE A 107 -40.05 -2.37 -37.19
C PHE A 107 -39.94 -2.81 -35.74
N THR A 108 -41.08 -2.91 -35.06
CA THR A 108 -41.24 -3.39 -33.69
C THR A 108 -42.23 -4.54 -33.61
N LEU A 109 -42.01 -5.45 -32.64
CA LEU A 109 -42.87 -6.58 -32.36
C LEU A 109 -43.41 -6.47 -30.92
N GLY A 110 -44.72 -6.24 -30.81
CA GLY A 110 -45.43 -6.13 -29.53
C GLY A 110 -45.98 -7.49 -29.09
N PHE A 111 -45.61 -7.92 -27.88
CA PHE A 111 -46.11 -9.15 -27.29
C PHE A 111 -46.94 -8.85 -26.03
N ASP A 112 -48.13 -9.45 -25.89
CA ASP A 112 -49.08 -9.16 -24.80
C ASP A 112 -48.56 -9.53 -23.41
N ASN A 113 -47.70 -10.54 -23.33
CA ASN A 113 -47.08 -10.99 -22.09
C ASN A 113 -45.91 -10.10 -21.60
N LEU A 114 -45.62 -9.00 -22.31
CA LEU A 114 -44.59 -8.02 -21.95
C LEU A 114 -45.17 -6.64 -21.57
N ARG A 115 -46.50 -6.49 -21.50
CA ARG A 115 -47.17 -5.20 -21.21
C ARG A 115 -46.92 -4.61 -19.81
N SER A 116 -46.31 -5.36 -18.87
CA SER A 116 -46.04 -4.90 -17.51
C SER A 116 -44.63 -4.36 -17.27
N GLN A 117 -43.78 -4.21 -18.29
CA GLN A 117 -42.43 -3.64 -18.15
C GLN A 117 -42.36 -2.25 -18.79
N THR A 118 -41.93 -1.26 -18.00
CA THR A 118 -41.69 0.17 -18.33
C THR A 118 -40.60 0.42 -19.37
N VAL A 119 -40.31 -0.55 -20.24
CA VAL A 119 -39.22 -0.52 -21.22
C VAL A 119 -39.80 -0.55 -22.62
N ALA A 120 -39.49 0.48 -23.42
CA ALA A 120 -39.90 0.56 -24.81
C ALA A 120 -39.52 -0.69 -25.62
N PRO A 121 -40.38 -1.18 -26.52
CA PRO A 121 -40.13 -2.39 -27.28
C PRO A 121 -38.85 -2.21 -28.15
N PRO A 122 -38.06 -3.27 -28.31
CA PRO A 122 -36.86 -3.19 -29.14
C PRO A 122 -37.25 -2.96 -30.60
N GLN A 123 -36.51 -2.06 -31.23
CA GLN A 123 -36.60 -1.79 -32.66
C GLN A 123 -35.61 -2.69 -33.42
N TRP A 124 -36.07 -3.24 -34.53
CA TRP A 124 -35.31 -4.12 -35.40
C TRP A 124 -35.15 -3.45 -36.76
N THR A 125 -33.92 -3.13 -37.12
CA THR A 125 -33.59 -2.50 -38.40
C THR A 125 -33.02 -3.56 -39.34
N MET A 126 -33.60 -3.66 -40.53
CA MET A 126 -33.19 -4.58 -41.60
C MET A 126 -32.27 -3.90 -42.61
N ARG A 127 -31.68 -4.70 -43.52
CA ARG A 127 -30.76 -4.19 -44.55
C ARG A 127 -31.48 -3.44 -45.67
N ASN A 128 -32.68 -3.91 -46.03
CA ASN A 128 -33.53 -3.36 -47.07
C ASN A 128 -35.00 -3.72 -46.80
N THR A 129 -35.90 -3.17 -47.62
CA THR A 129 -37.35 -3.42 -47.56
C THR A 129 -37.70 -4.89 -47.81
N ASP A 130 -36.94 -5.60 -48.66
CA ASP A 130 -37.17 -7.01 -48.96
C ASP A 130 -36.89 -7.93 -47.77
N ASP A 131 -35.76 -7.76 -47.08
CA ASP A 131 -35.42 -8.52 -45.87
C ASP A 131 -36.47 -8.27 -44.77
N ARG A 132 -36.97 -7.03 -44.65
CA ARG A 132 -38.08 -6.67 -43.75
C ARG A 132 -39.35 -7.42 -44.15
N ASN A 133 -39.80 -7.29 -45.39
CA ASN A 133 -41.03 -7.90 -45.89
C ASN A 133 -40.99 -9.43 -45.78
N ARG A 134 -39.85 -10.06 -46.09
CA ARG A 134 -39.63 -11.51 -45.95
C ARG A 134 -39.84 -12.00 -44.52
N VAL A 135 -39.30 -11.27 -43.53
CA VAL A 135 -39.44 -11.63 -42.10
C VAL A 135 -40.86 -11.41 -41.62
N LEU A 136 -41.46 -10.27 -41.94
CA LEU A 136 -42.82 -9.94 -41.52
C LEU A 136 -43.83 -10.91 -42.13
N LEU A 137 -43.73 -11.21 -43.43
CA LEU A 137 -44.58 -12.18 -44.11
C LEU A 137 -44.41 -13.59 -43.52
N CYS A 138 -43.17 -14.02 -43.23
CA CYS A 138 -42.93 -15.31 -42.59
C CYS A 138 -43.55 -15.39 -41.19
N ILE A 139 -43.49 -14.31 -40.40
CA ILE A 139 -44.17 -14.23 -39.10
C ILE A 139 -45.69 -14.30 -39.28
N LEU A 140 -46.25 -13.58 -40.26
CA LEU A 140 -47.69 -13.58 -40.54
C LEU A 140 -48.18 -14.97 -40.98
N ASN A 141 -47.48 -15.63 -41.90
CA ASN A 141 -47.81 -16.98 -42.34
C ASN A 141 -47.73 -17.98 -41.19
N ILE A 142 -46.66 -17.95 -40.39
CA ILE A 142 -46.55 -18.82 -39.21
C ILE A 142 -47.67 -18.53 -38.18
N CYS A 143 -48.03 -17.27 -37.96
CA CYS A 143 -49.13 -16.93 -37.07
C CYS A 143 -50.49 -17.42 -37.62
N LYS A 144 -50.72 -17.34 -38.93
CA LYS A 144 -51.90 -17.89 -39.60
C LYS A 144 -51.93 -19.42 -39.49
N ASP A 145 -50.88 -20.08 -39.93
CA ASP A 145 -50.81 -21.54 -40.10
C ASP A 145 -50.70 -22.28 -38.75
N VAL A 146 -50.00 -21.70 -37.76
CA VAL A 146 -49.72 -22.35 -36.48
C VAL A 146 -50.62 -21.86 -35.35
N LEU A 147 -51.03 -20.58 -35.36
CA LEU A 147 -51.80 -19.98 -34.25
C LEU A 147 -53.26 -19.67 -34.63
N GLY A 148 -53.64 -19.77 -35.91
CA GLY A 148 -55.00 -19.49 -36.38
C GLY A 148 -55.43 -18.03 -36.23
N ARG A 149 -54.51 -17.11 -35.93
CA ARG A 149 -54.79 -15.69 -35.69
C ARG A 149 -53.66 -14.81 -36.17
N LEU A 150 -53.99 -13.62 -36.67
CA LEU A 150 -53.03 -12.64 -37.13
C LEU A 150 -52.84 -11.51 -36.10
N PRO A 151 -51.60 -11.05 -35.85
CA PRO A 151 -51.34 -9.87 -35.04
C PRO A 151 -51.81 -8.59 -35.75
N LYS A 152 -52.09 -7.52 -34.99
CA LYS A 152 -52.45 -6.21 -35.56
C LYS A 152 -51.24 -5.61 -36.29
N VAL A 153 -51.41 -5.32 -37.57
CA VAL A 153 -50.36 -4.72 -38.42
C VAL A 153 -50.57 -3.20 -38.47
N VAL A 154 -49.53 -2.40 -38.21
CA VAL A 154 -49.58 -0.93 -38.20
C VAL A 154 -48.42 -0.35 -39.01
N GLY A 155 -48.69 0.63 -39.88
CA GLY A 155 -47.65 1.29 -40.69
C GLY A 155 -47.09 0.45 -41.85
N ILE A 156 -47.76 -0.66 -42.20
CA ILE A 156 -47.42 -1.50 -43.36
C ILE A 156 -48.58 -1.41 -44.35
N ASP A 157 -48.28 -1.07 -45.60
CA ASP A 157 -49.25 -1.16 -46.68
C ASP A 157 -49.49 -2.63 -47.02
N VAL A 158 -50.71 -3.10 -46.75
CA VAL A 158 -51.11 -4.50 -46.94
C VAL A 158 -51.16 -4.86 -48.42
N VAL A 159 -51.44 -3.89 -49.30
CA VAL A 159 -51.49 -4.07 -50.76
C VAL A 159 -50.08 -4.21 -51.32
N GLU A 160 -49.16 -3.33 -50.90
CA GLU A 160 -47.74 -3.40 -51.28
C GLU A 160 -47.11 -4.74 -50.85
N MET A 161 -47.41 -5.19 -49.63
CA MET A 161 -46.90 -6.47 -49.11
C MET A 161 -47.52 -7.69 -49.80
N ALA A 162 -48.77 -7.61 -50.26
CA ALA A 162 -49.43 -8.67 -51.03
C ALA A 162 -48.87 -8.78 -52.46
N LEU A 163 -48.60 -7.64 -53.10
CA LEU A 163 -47.93 -7.58 -54.41
C LEU A 163 -46.50 -8.14 -54.31
N TRP A 164 -45.74 -7.70 -53.30
CA TRP A 164 -44.41 -8.25 -53.01
C TRP A 164 -44.43 -9.76 -52.79
N ALA A 165 -45.42 -10.28 -52.05
CA ALA A 165 -45.58 -11.72 -51.83
C ALA A 165 -45.89 -12.47 -53.13
N LYS A 166 -46.72 -11.91 -54.02
CA LYS A 166 -47.05 -12.52 -55.32
C LYS A 166 -45.82 -12.62 -56.23
N GLU A 167 -44.94 -11.61 -56.19
CA GLU A 167 -43.71 -11.57 -56.99
C GLU A 167 -42.59 -12.48 -56.44
N ASN A 168 -42.58 -12.79 -55.13
CA ASN A 168 -41.49 -13.50 -54.46
C ASN A 168 -41.86 -14.89 -53.90
N THR A 169 -43.00 -15.47 -54.28
CA THR A 169 -43.38 -16.86 -53.89
C THR A 169 -43.21 -17.82 -55.07
N PRO A 170 -42.30 -18.81 -55.04
CA PRO A 170 -42.13 -19.77 -56.13
C PRO A 170 -43.32 -20.75 -56.20
N ALA A 171 -43.83 -20.99 -57.40
CA ALA A 171 -44.83 -22.02 -57.67
C ALA A 171 -44.20 -23.41 -57.46
N VAL A 172 -44.63 -24.13 -56.41
CA VAL A 172 -44.18 -25.51 -56.18
C VAL A 172 -45.07 -26.46 -56.97
N SER A 173 -44.43 -27.17 -57.89
CA SER A 173 -44.90 -28.36 -58.58
C SER A 173 -45.23 -29.47 -57.57
N ALA A 174 -46.45 -30.01 -57.68
CA ALA A 174 -46.85 -31.25 -57.05
C ALA A 174 -46.66 -32.40 -58.05
N GLN A 175 -45.72 -33.31 -57.76
CA GLN A 175 -45.70 -34.70 -58.20
C GLN A 175 -44.92 -35.48 -57.13
N SER A 176 -45.24 -36.69 -56.68
CA SER A 176 -46.40 -37.58 -56.82
C SER A 176 -46.15 -38.77 -55.86
N ASN A 177 -47.20 -39.49 -55.46
CA ASN A 177 -47.16 -40.95 -55.20
C ASN A 177 -48.62 -41.41 -55.06
N GLN A 178 -49.23 -41.82 -56.18
CA GLN A 178 -49.48 -43.22 -56.58
C GLN A 178 -50.63 -43.88 -55.80
N GLN A 179 -51.76 -44.10 -56.49
CA GLN A 179 -52.48 -45.40 -56.55
C GLN A 179 -53.77 -45.33 -57.40
N GLY A 180 -53.93 -46.32 -58.28
CA GLY A 180 -55.21 -47.00 -58.52
C GLY A 180 -56.20 -46.40 -59.52
N GLY A 181 -56.17 -46.93 -60.75
CA GLY A 181 -57.28 -47.49 -61.55
C GLY A 181 -58.73 -46.96 -61.48
N ALA A 182 -59.36 -47.03 -62.66
CA ALA A 182 -60.80 -47.18 -62.96
C ALA A 182 -61.63 -45.89 -63.13
N SER A 183 -61.89 -45.59 -64.41
CA SER A 183 -63.21 -45.47 -65.06
C SER A 183 -64.30 -44.54 -64.47
N ILE A 184 -64.91 -43.82 -65.42
CA ILE A 184 -66.33 -43.45 -65.54
C ILE A 184 -66.81 -42.19 -64.81
N GLU A 185 -67.08 -41.20 -65.67
CA GLU A 185 -68.26 -40.33 -65.75
C GLU A 185 -68.72 -39.46 -64.59
N SER A 186 -69.41 -38.41 -65.03
CA SER A 186 -70.41 -37.58 -64.36
C SER A 186 -69.86 -36.37 -63.60
N SER A 187 -70.41 -35.17 -63.74
CA SER A 187 -71.50 -34.66 -64.57
C SER A 187 -71.68 -33.19 -64.19
N VAL A 188 -71.90 -32.32 -65.19
CA VAL A 188 -72.99 -31.32 -65.26
C VAL A 188 -72.89 -30.15 -64.26
N THR A 189 -72.88 -28.90 -64.69
CA THR A 189 -73.99 -28.15 -65.33
C THR A 189 -73.48 -27.20 -66.40
N GLU A 190 -73.86 -27.33 -67.67
CA GLU A 190 -75.13 -26.84 -68.26
C GLU A 190 -75.30 -25.32 -68.18
N THR A 191 -75.18 -24.67 -69.35
CA THR A 191 -76.15 -23.65 -69.79
C THR A 191 -76.35 -23.83 -71.30
N GLU A 192 -77.36 -24.65 -71.59
CA GLU A 192 -78.39 -24.53 -72.62
C GLU A 192 -77.99 -24.20 -74.07
N LEU A 193 -78.06 -25.27 -74.87
CA LEU A 193 -78.60 -25.25 -76.23
C LEU A 193 -80.01 -24.66 -76.25
N LYS A 194 -80.26 -23.72 -77.17
CA LYS A 194 -81.52 -23.62 -77.93
C LYS A 194 -81.20 -23.26 -79.37
N VAL A 195 -80.84 -24.29 -80.14
CA VAL A 195 -81.19 -24.34 -81.57
C VAL A 195 -82.63 -24.85 -81.61
N TYR A 196 -83.57 -23.98 -81.96
CA TYR A 196 -84.89 -24.41 -82.37
C TYR A 196 -84.74 -25.00 -83.78
N VAL A 197 -84.76 -26.33 -83.86
CA VAL A 197 -85.12 -27.03 -85.11
C VAL A 197 -86.64 -27.05 -85.13
N GLU A 198 -87.23 -25.99 -85.68
CA GLU A 198 -88.63 -26.08 -86.12
C GLU A 198 -88.63 -26.82 -87.45
N LYS A 199 -89.33 -27.96 -87.44
CA LYS A 199 -89.76 -28.69 -88.62
C LYS A 199 -90.73 -27.81 -89.42
N GLU A 200 -90.20 -26.94 -90.26
CA GLU A 200 -90.86 -26.63 -91.52
C GLU A 200 -90.19 -27.49 -92.58
N LEU A 201 -90.82 -28.63 -92.86
CA LEU A 201 -90.54 -29.36 -94.08
C LEU A 201 -90.98 -28.43 -95.21
N VAL A 202 -89.98 -27.81 -95.85
CA VAL A 202 -90.07 -26.81 -96.93
C VAL A 202 -90.49 -25.43 -96.42
N SER A 203 -89.58 -24.45 -96.50
CA SER A 203 -89.91 -23.04 -96.20
C SER A 203 -90.84 -22.46 -97.28
N GLN A 204 -91.62 -21.43 -96.96
CA GLN A 204 -92.54 -20.83 -97.93
C GLN A 204 -91.85 -20.35 -99.22
N ALA A 205 -90.57 -19.95 -99.13
CA ALA A 205 -89.75 -19.60 -100.29
C ALA A 205 -89.29 -20.83 -101.08
N GLU A 206 -89.10 -21.98 -100.40
CA GLU A 206 -88.76 -23.25 -101.05
C GLU A 206 -90.00 -23.95 -101.64
N GLU A 207 -91.20 -23.72 -101.09
CA GLU A 207 -92.48 -24.15 -101.68
C GLU A 207 -92.84 -23.25 -102.87
N GLU A 208 -92.59 -21.93 -102.81
CA GLU A 208 -92.69 -21.03 -103.96
C GLU A 208 -91.66 -21.36 -105.04
N ASP A 209 -90.40 -21.68 -104.69
CA ASP A 209 -89.40 -22.09 -105.68
C ASP A 209 -89.67 -23.49 -106.24
N MET A 210 -90.21 -24.43 -105.45
CA MET A 210 -90.67 -25.72 -105.96
C MET A 210 -91.94 -25.59 -106.80
N GLU A 211 -92.91 -24.72 -106.45
CA GLU A 211 -94.07 -24.40 -107.28
C GLU A 211 -93.69 -23.62 -108.53
N ALA A 212 -92.69 -22.74 -108.47
CA ALA A 212 -92.15 -22.04 -109.65
C ALA A 212 -91.44 -23.03 -110.57
N LEU A 213 -90.60 -23.92 -110.02
CA LEU A 213 -90.00 -25.02 -110.78
C LEU A 213 -91.08 -25.92 -111.38
N LEU A 214 -92.00 -26.46 -110.59
CA LEU A 214 -93.08 -27.35 -111.05
C LEU A 214 -94.06 -26.64 -112.01
N GLY A 215 -94.35 -25.36 -111.79
CA GLY A 215 -95.23 -24.53 -112.61
C GLY A 215 -94.64 -24.13 -113.97
N THR A 216 -93.30 -24.14 -114.10
CA THR A 216 -92.64 -24.02 -115.41
C THR A 216 -92.83 -25.30 -116.25
N TYR A 217 -93.23 -26.42 -115.64
CA TYR A 217 -93.42 -27.71 -116.29
C TYR A 217 -94.92 -28.12 -116.34
N ILE A 218 -95.63 -27.76 -117.41
CA ILE A 218 -96.96 -28.32 -117.72
C ILE A 218 -96.80 -29.80 -118.06
N MET A 219 -97.27 -30.71 -117.20
CA MET A 219 -97.23 -32.15 -117.50
C MET A 219 -98.58 -32.83 -117.25
N GLY A 220 -99.18 -33.33 -118.33
CA GLY A 220 -100.30 -34.26 -118.26
C GLY A 220 -99.86 -35.62 -117.71
N VAL A 221 -100.79 -36.31 -117.04
CA VAL A 221 -100.61 -37.60 -116.34
C VAL A 221 -100.03 -38.66 -117.31
N GLY A 222 -98.70 -38.86 -117.28
CA GLY A 222 -98.01 -39.89 -118.09
C GLY A 222 -96.47 -39.93 -118.08
N GLU A 223 -95.74 -38.87 -117.70
CA GLU A 223 -94.28 -38.79 -117.92
C GLU A 223 -93.42 -38.50 -116.65
N ALA A 224 -93.75 -39.08 -115.50
CA ALA A 224 -93.00 -38.87 -114.24
C ALA A 224 -91.53 -39.36 -114.27
N GLU A 225 -91.21 -40.36 -115.10
CA GLU A 225 -89.85 -40.91 -115.22
C GLU A 225 -88.88 -39.94 -115.90
N ALA A 226 -89.35 -39.18 -116.90
CA ALA A 226 -88.52 -38.21 -117.62
C ALA A 226 -88.13 -37.00 -116.74
N PHE A 227 -89.00 -36.62 -115.80
CA PHE A 227 -88.76 -35.53 -114.86
C PHE A 227 -87.74 -35.89 -113.78
N SER A 228 -87.87 -37.08 -113.16
CA SER A 228 -86.90 -37.59 -112.18
C SER A 228 -85.49 -37.72 -112.76
N GLU A 229 -85.37 -38.19 -113.99
CA GLU A 229 -84.10 -38.32 -114.69
C GLU A 229 -83.42 -36.97 -114.98
N ARG A 230 -84.20 -35.89 -115.10
CA ARG A 230 -83.65 -34.56 -115.38
C ARG A 230 -83.19 -33.85 -114.11
N LEU A 231 -83.96 -33.95 -113.01
CA LEU A 231 -83.55 -33.46 -111.69
C LEU A 231 -82.32 -34.19 -111.16
N LYS A 232 -82.20 -35.51 -111.37
CA LYS A 232 -80.97 -36.25 -111.04
C LYS A 232 -79.74 -35.72 -111.76
N ARG A 233 -79.87 -35.27 -113.01
CA ARG A 233 -78.74 -34.70 -113.77
C ARG A 233 -78.33 -33.33 -113.23
N GLU A 234 -79.27 -32.47 -112.87
CA GLU A 234 -78.93 -31.15 -112.30
C GLU A 234 -78.36 -31.25 -110.88
N LEU A 235 -78.87 -32.15 -110.03
CA LEU A 235 -78.28 -32.41 -108.72
C LEU A 235 -76.86 -32.98 -108.86
N GLN A 236 -76.64 -33.93 -109.77
CA GLN A 236 -75.29 -34.42 -110.08
C GLN A 236 -74.38 -33.31 -110.62
N ALA A 237 -74.90 -32.35 -111.39
CA ALA A 237 -74.11 -31.23 -111.88
C ALA A 237 -73.70 -30.26 -110.76
N LEU A 238 -74.60 -30.00 -109.80
CA LEU A 238 -74.32 -29.16 -108.63
C LEU A 238 -73.39 -29.83 -107.62
N GLU A 239 -73.59 -31.13 -107.34
CA GLU A 239 -72.66 -31.92 -106.53
C GLU A 239 -71.28 -31.99 -107.19
N ALA A 240 -71.22 -32.14 -108.52
CA ALA A 240 -69.97 -32.09 -109.27
C ALA A 240 -69.31 -30.71 -109.21
N ALA A 241 -70.07 -29.62 -109.28
CA ALA A 241 -69.54 -28.25 -109.17
C ALA A 241 -69.00 -27.95 -107.77
N ASN A 242 -69.68 -28.41 -106.72
CA ASN A 242 -69.24 -28.21 -105.35
C ASN A 242 -68.01 -29.08 -105.02
N VAL A 243 -67.98 -30.32 -105.51
CA VAL A 243 -66.78 -31.17 -105.47
C VAL A 243 -65.64 -30.53 -106.27
N HIS A 244 -65.91 -29.90 -107.41
CA HIS A 244 -64.90 -29.16 -108.16
C HIS A 244 -64.36 -27.94 -107.41
N ALA A 245 -65.19 -27.17 -106.71
CA ALA A 245 -64.73 -26.02 -105.93
C ALA A 245 -63.88 -26.42 -104.71
N ILE A 246 -64.19 -27.56 -104.09
CA ILE A 246 -63.38 -28.13 -103.00
C ILE A 246 -62.07 -28.71 -103.57
N LEU A 247 -62.11 -29.42 -104.71
CA LEU A 247 -60.93 -29.93 -105.41
C LEU A 247 -60.02 -28.82 -105.95
N GLU A 248 -60.57 -27.68 -106.39
CA GLU A 248 -59.79 -26.51 -106.82
C GLU A 248 -59.11 -25.79 -105.65
N SER A 249 -59.66 -25.88 -104.45
CA SER A 249 -59.08 -25.28 -103.22
C SER A 249 -58.20 -26.22 -102.42
N GLU A 250 -58.25 -27.54 -102.68
CA GLU A 250 -57.36 -28.58 -102.15
C GLU A 250 -55.86 -28.21 -102.27
N PRO A 251 -55.31 -27.75 -103.41
CA PRO A 251 -53.89 -27.43 -103.51
C PRO A 251 -53.45 -26.25 -102.62
N LEU A 252 -54.34 -25.27 -102.40
CA LEU A 252 -54.08 -24.12 -101.51
C LEU A 252 -54.17 -24.52 -100.03
N ILE A 253 -55.10 -25.42 -99.69
CA ILE A 253 -55.25 -25.95 -98.33
C ILE A 253 -54.05 -26.85 -98.00
N ASP A 254 -53.60 -27.69 -98.94
CA ASP A 254 -52.41 -28.52 -98.78
C ASP A 254 -51.14 -27.69 -98.61
N GLU A 255 -50.99 -26.57 -99.34
CA GLU A 255 -49.85 -25.66 -99.17
C GLU A 255 -49.84 -24.99 -97.78
N VAL A 256 -51.01 -24.61 -97.26
CA VAL A 256 -51.14 -24.05 -95.90
C VAL A 256 -50.91 -25.10 -94.83
N LEU A 257 -51.45 -26.31 -94.99
CA LEU A 257 -51.20 -27.44 -94.08
C LEU A 257 -49.73 -27.83 -94.07
N TYR A 258 -49.09 -27.88 -95.23
CA TYR A 258 -47.65 -28.11 -95.35
C TYR A 258 -46.83 -26.98 -94.70
N GLY A 259 -47.25 -25.72 -94.87
CA GLY A 259 -46.65 -24.57 -94.18
C GLY A 259 -46.79 -24.64 -92.66
N LEU A 260 -47.94 -25.08 -92.16
CA LEU A 260 -48.21 -25.29 -90.74
C LEU A 260 -47.41 -26.47 -90.17
N GLU A 261 -47.33 -27.60 -90.88
CA GLU A 261 -46.48 -28.74 -90.48
C GLU A 261 -45.00 -28.34 -90.49
N SER A 262 -44.54 -27.62 -91.51
CA SER A 262 -43.17 -27.10 -91.57
C SER A 262 -42.86 -26.15 -90.41
N ALA A 263 -43.79 -25.23 -90.09
CA ALA A 263 -43.65 -24.36 -88.92
C ALA A 263 -43.69 -25.14 -87.60
N THR A 264 -44.50 -26.19 -87.50
CA THR A 264 -44.61 -27.06 -86.32
C THR A 264 -43.31 -27.84 -86.12
N ASN A 265 -42.76 -28.43 -87.17
CA ASN A 265 -41.46 -29.10 -87.14
C ASN A 265 -40.33 -28.14 -86.73
N CYS A 266 -40.34 -26.91 -87.26
CA CYS A 266 -39.39 -25.87 -86.85
C CYS A 266 -39.52 -25.52 -85.36
N LEU A 267 -40.74 -25.48 -84.81
CA LEU A 267 -40.97 -25.20 -83.39
C LEU A 267 -40.54 -26.38 -82.50
N GLU A 268 -40.77 -27.62 -82.94
CA GLU A 268 -40.29 -28.83 -82.25
C GLU A 268 -38.76 -28.89 -82.21
N ASP A 269 -38.12 -28.62 -83.36
CA ASP A 269 -36.67 -28.47 -83.42
C ASP A 269 -36.22 -27.40 -82.42
N MET A 270 -36.79 -26.19 -82.46
CA MET A 270 -36.42 -25.11 -81.53
C MET A 270 -36.61 -25.49 -80.05
N ASP A 271 -37.65 -26.25 -79.70
CA ASP A 271 -37.86 -26.75 -78.34
C ASP A 271 -36.80 -27.78 -77.94
N GLU A 272 -36.40 -28.67 -78.86
CA GLU A 272 -35.29 -29.60 -78.64
C GLU A 272 -33.95 -28.86 -78.46
N TRP A 273 -33.66 -27.86 -79.29
CA TRP A 273 -32.48 -27.00 -79.14
C TRP A 273 -32.50 -26.27 -77.80
N LEU A 274 -33.63 -25.66 -77.40
CA LEU A 274 -33.79 -25.00 -76.10
C LEU A 274 -33.66 -25.97 -74.94
N GLY A 275 -34.18 -27.20 -75.06
CA GLY A 275 -34.01 -28.28 -74.09
C GLY A 275 -32.54 -28.67 -73.92
N MET A 276 -31.82 -28.87 -75.02
CA MET A 276 -30.40 -29.18 -75.00
C MET A 276 -29.55 -28.03 -74.40
N PHE A 277 -29.85 -26.78 -74.74
CA PHE A 277 -29.17 -25.62 -74.14
C PHE A 277 -29.50 -25.46 -72.65
N ASN A 278 -30.74 -25.69 -72.22
CA ASN A 278 -31.10 -25.66 -70.81
C ASN A 278 -30.36 -26.72 -70.00
N ILE A 279 -30.22 -27.95 -70.53
CA ILE A 279 -29.44 -29.00 -69.89
C ILE A 279 -27.97 -28.60 -69.77
N LYS A 280 -27.38 -28.07 -70.85
CA LYS A 280 -25.99 -27.57 -70.83
C LYS A 280 -25.80 -26.42 -69.84
N LEU A 281 -26.73 -25.45 -69.78
CA LEU A 281 -26.70 -24.34 -68.83
C LEU A 281 -26.86 -24.79 -67.39
N ARG A 282 -27.68 -25.82 -67.13
CA ARG A 282 -27.82 -26.42 -65.80
C ARG A 282 -26.52 -27.09 -65.35
N HIS A 283 -25.91 -27.92 -66.19
CA HIS A 283 -24.62 -28.54 -65.86
C HIS A 283 -23.53 -27.49 -65.67
N MET A 284 -23.46 -26.47 -66.54
CA MET A 284 -22.51 -25.38 -66.36
C MET A 284 -22.75 -24.59 -65.07
N ARG A 285 -24.01 -24.39 -64.65
CA ARG A 285 -24.34 -23.75 -63.37
C ARG A 285 -23.88 -24.61 -62.18
N GLU A 286 -24.15 -25.92 -62.22
CA GLU A 286 -23.72 -26.87 -61.18
C GLU A 286 -22.19 -26.94 -61.09
N ASP A 287 -21.50 -26.93 -62.24
CA ASP A 287 -20.04 -26.90 -62.31
C ASP A 287 -19.49 -25.57 -61.77
N ILE A 288 -20.09 -24.43 -62.13
CA ILE A 288 -19.71 -23.10 -61.60
C ILE A 288 -19.90 -23.05 -60.09
N GLU A 289 -21.03 -23.56 -59.56
CA GLU A 289 -21.28 -23.62 -58.12
C GLU A 289 -20.27 -24.54 -57.40
N SER A 290 -19.94 -25.68 -58.00
CA SER A 290 -18.90 -26.58 -57.49
C SER A 290 -17.51 -25.92 -57.48
N ILE A 291 -17.16 -25.21 -58.55
CA ILE A 291 -15.92 -24.44 -58.64
C ILE A 291 -15.90 -23.30 -57.62
N GLU A 292 -17.00 -22.56 -57.46
CA GLU A 292 -17.11 -21.45 -56.52
C GLU A 292 -16.99 -21.94 -55.08
N THR A 293 -17.67 -23.03 -54.72
CA THR A 293 -17.56 -23.61 -53.37
C THR A 293 -16.16 -24.16 -53.10
N ARG A 294 -15.49 -24.75 -54.09
CA ARG A 294 -14.09 -25.17 -53.99
C ARG A 294 -13.16 -23.97 -53.85
N ASN A 295 -13.35 -22.91 -54.64
CA ASN A 295 -12.53 -21.72 -54.62
C ASN A 295 -12.69 -20.96 -53.29
N ASN A 296 -13.91 -20.82 -52.78
CA ASN A 296 -14.18 -20.23 -51.46
C ASN A 296 -13.48 -21.01 -50.33
N LYS A 297 -13.44 -22.35 -50.41
CA LYS A 297 -12.69 -23.19 -49.45
C LYS A 297 -11.18 -22.95 -49.57
N LEU A 298 -10.64 -22.88 -50.79
CA LEU A 298 -9.22 -22.60 -51.03
C LEU A 298 -8.83 -21.19 -50.57
N GLU A 299 -9.67 -20.20 -50.84
CA GLU A 299 -9.46 -18.82 -50.37
C GLU A 299 -9.51 -18.76 -48.84
N MET A 300 -10.49 -19.41 -48.21
CA MET A 300 -10.56 -19.49 -46.74
C MET A 300 -9.34 -20.20 -46.15
N GLN A 301 -8.86 -21.28 -46.78
CA GLN A 301 -7.64 -21.96 -46.37
C GLN A 301 -6.41 -21.05 -46.53
N SER A 302 -6.31 -20.33 -47.64
CA SER A 302 -5.22 -19.38 -47.92
C SER A 302 -5.19 -18.25 -46.88
N VAL A 303 -6.35 -17.64 -46.60
CA VAL A 303 -6.50 -16.59 -45.58
C VAL A 303 -6.13 -17.14 -44.20
N ASN A 304 -6.64 -18.31 -43.81
CA ASN A 304 -6.33 -18.92 -42.51
C ASN A 304 -4.84 -19.25 -42.39
N ASN A 305 -4.21 -19.78 -43.43
CA ASN A 305 -2.78 -20.07 -43.44
C ASN A 305 -1.95 -18.79 -43.31
N LYS A 306 -2.36 -17.70 -43.99
CA LYS A 306 -1.71 -16.41 -43.86
C LYS A 306 -1.83 -15.86 -42.43
N THR A 307 -3.02 -15.89 -41.85
CA THR A 307 -3.23 -15.46 -40.45
C THR A 307 -2.47 -16.33 -39.45
N LEU A 308 -2.38 -17.64 -39.70
CA LEU A 308 -1.60 -18.56 -38.85
C LEU A 308 -0.11 -18.26 -38.91
N MET A 309 0.43 -17.98 -40.11
CA MET A 309 1.82 -17.56 -40.27
C MET A 309 2.09 -16.25 -39.54
N GLU A 310 1.22 -15.24 -39.69
CA GLU A 310 1.33 -13.96 -38.99
C GLU A 310 1.30 -14.13 -37.46
N GLU A 311 0.47 -15.03 -36.92
CA GLU A 311 0.46 -15.32 -35.48
C GLU A 311 1.69 -16.11 -35.01
N LEU A 312 2.19 -17.05 -35.84
CA LEU A 312 3.42 -17.79 -35.55
C LEU A 312 4.64 -16.87 -35.55
N ASP A 313 4.74 -15.95 -36.51
CA ASP A 313 5.83 -14.98 -36.61
C ASP A 313 5.86 -14.06 -35.39
N LYS A 314 4.70 -13.55 -34.94
CA LYS A 314 4.60 -12.78 -33.68
C LYS A 314 5.10 -13.57 -32.47
N LEU A 315 4.74 -14.86 -32.38
CA LEU A 315 5.18 -15.72 -31.28
C LEU A 315 6.69 -15.98 -31.37
N LEU A 316 7.23 -16.19 -32.57
CA LEU A 316 8.67 -16.40 -32.79
C LEU A 316 9.47 -15.15 -32.45
N GLU A 317 9.01 -13.95 -32.82
CA GLU A 317 9.63 -12.68 -32.43
C GLU A 317 9.72 -12.55 -30.91
N GLN A 318 8.63 -12.87 -30.18
CA GLN A 318 8.61 -12.86 -28.71
C GLN A 318 9.54 -13.89 -28.06
N LEU A 319 9.77 -15.03 -28.72
CA LEU A 319 10.65 -16.09 -28.22
C LEU A 319 12.11 -15.86 -28.63
N SER A 320 12.39 -15.02 -29.63
CA SER A 320 13.74 -14.79 -30.13
C SER A 320 14.60 -14.02 -29.12
N ILE A 321 15.84 -14.47 -28.91
CA ILE A 321 16.83 -13.75 -28.10
C ILE A 321 17.73 -12.96 -29.07
N PRO A 322 17.74 -11.63 -29.01
CA PRO A 322 18.67 -10.82 -29.80
C PRO A 322 20.11 -11.22 -29.48
N SER A 323 20.94 -11.39 -30.51
CA SER A 323 22.34 -11.81 -30.37
C SER A 323 23.19 -10.83 -29.54
N GLU A 324 22.87 -9.54 -29.64
CA GLU A 324 23.51 -8.45 -28.88
C GLU A 324 23.33 -8.65 -27.36
N TYR A 325 22.10 -8.96 -26.92
CA TYR A 325 21.81 -9.23 -25.52
C TYR A 325 22.29 -10.61 -25.07
N SER A 326 22.29 -11.61 -25.96
CA SER A 326 22.82 -12.94 -25.63
C SER A 326 24.28 -12.86 -25.22
N ALA A 327 25.10 -12.05 -25.90
CA ALA A 327 26.51 -11.85 -25.55
C ALA A 327 26.67 -11.20 -24.16
N CYS A 328 25.87 -10.18 -23.85
CA CYS A 328 25.90 -9.50 -22.56
C CYS A 328 25.41 -10.38 -21.41
N LEU A 329 24.33 -11.15 -21.63
CA LEU A 329 23.71 -12.00 -20.62
C LEU A 329 24.53 -13.25 -20.28
N THR A 330 25.37 -13.72 -21.21
CA THR A 330 26.23 -14.89 -21.01
C THR A 330 27.70 -14.55 -20.79
N GLY A 331 28.11 -13.32 -21.11
CA GLY A 331 29.47 -12.82 -20.93
C GLY A 331 29.89 -12.60 -19.47
N ASP A 332 31.15 -12.22 -19.29
CA ASP A 332 31.78 -12.02 -17.97
C ASP A 332 32.21 -10.56 -17.71
N SER A 333 32.06 -9.66 -18.68
CA SER A 333 32.47 -8.26 -18.53
C SER A 333 31.34 -7.43 -17.92
N PHE A 334 31.60 -6.89 -16.74
CA PHE A 334 30.75 -5.94 -16.02
C PHE A 334 31.48 -4.62 -15.79
N ASP A 335 32.45 -4.30 -16.65
CA ASP A 335 33.21 -3.06 -16.57
C ASP A 335 32.31 -1.85 -16.86
N GLU A 336 32.75 -0.67 -16.41
CA GLU A 336 31.99 0.58 -16.57
C GLU A 336 31.60 0.87 -18.03
N ALA A 337 32.44 0.50 -19.00
CA ALA A 337 32.17 0.68 -20.43
C ALA A 337 31.03 -0.21 -20.96
N GLN A 338 30.86 -1.42 -20.42
CA GLN A 338 29.84 -2.40 -20.85
C GLN A 338 28.57 -2.34 -19.99
N MET A 339 28.59 -1.56 -18.90
CA MET A 339 27.51 -1.51 -17.93
C MET A 339 26.17 -1.09 -18.52
N GLN A 340 26.16 -0.11 -19.43
CA GLN A 340 24.93 0.34 -20.08
C GLN A 340 24.30 -0.78 -20.93
N GLN A 341 25.11 -1.53 -21.67
CA GLN A 341 24.65 -2.66 -22.48
C GLN A 341 24.15 -3.82 -21.60
N ASN A 342 24.83 -4.10 -20.49
CA ASN A 342 24.40 -5.10 -19.51
C ASN A 342 23.06 -4.74 -18.86
N ILE A 343 22.83 -3.45 -18.57
CA ILE A 343 21.55 -2.96 -18.02
C ILE A 343 20.43 -3.12 -19.05
N GLU A 344 20.66 -2.73 -20.31
CA GLU A 344 19.68 -2.88 -21.40
C GLU A 344 19.34 -4.36 -21.63
N ALA A 345 20.34 -5.24 -21.58
CA ALA A 345 20.14 -6.69 -21.69
C ALA A 345 19.32 -7.26 -20.50
N CYS A 346 19.53 -6.74 -19.27
CA CYS A 346 18.70 -7.09 -18.11
C CYS A 346 17.25 -6.63 -18.24
N GLU A 347 17.04 -5.42 -18.74
CA GLU A 347 15.71 -4.85 -18.98
C GLU A 347 14.96 -5.67 -20.01
N TRP A 348 15.64 -6.02 -21.10
CA TRP A 348 15.11 -6.92 -22.10
C TRP A 348 14.78 -8.29 -21.51
N LEU A 349 15.68 -8.91 -20.75
CA LEU A 349 15.46 -10.22 -20.12
C LEU A 349 14.23 -10.19 -19.19
N THR A 350 14.13 -9.16 -18.37
CA THR A 350 12.98 -8.96 -17.46
C THR A 350 11.68 -8.84 -18.23
N THR A 351 11.68 -8.08 -19.33
CA THR A 351 10.51 -7.86 -20.18
C THR A 351 10.12 -9.12 -20.94
N ALA A 352 11.09 -9.85 -21.51
CA ALA A 352 10.89 -11.11 -22.21
C ALA A 352 10.32 -12.17 -21.26
N MET A 353 10.88 -12.31 -20.05
CA MET A 353 10.37 -13.22 -19.04
C MET A 353 8.93 -12.88 -18.66
N ARG A 354 8.62 -11.60 -18.38
CA ARG A 354 7.27 -11.13 -18.04
C ARG A 354 6.27 -11.34 -19.18
N GLY A 355 6.68 -11.12 -20.43
CA GLY A 355 5.86 -11.32 -21.61
C GLY A 355 5.42 -12.77 -21.78
N LEU A 356 6.26 -13.72 -21.35
CA LEU A 356 5.98 -15.16 -21.40
C LEU A 356 5.22 -15.69 -20.16
N GLU A 357 4.77 -14.83 -19.25
CA GLU A 357 3.93 -15.21 -18.10
C GLU A 357 2.43 -14.91 -18.34
N VAL A 358 1.55 -15.71 -17.76
CA VAL A 358 0.09 -15.44 -17.78
C VAL A 358 -0.19 -14.26 -16.84
N PRO A 359 -0.97 -13.23 -17.24
CA PRO A 359 -1.90 -13.17 -18.38
C PRO A 359 -1.36 -12.52 -19.67
N ASN A 360 -0.07 -12.16 -19.75
CA ASN A 360 0.48 -11.45 -20.91
C ASN A 360 0.51 -12.32 -22.16
N ILE A 361 0.71 -13.63 -21.98
CA ILE A 361 0.54 -14.63 -23.02
C ILE A 361 -0.76 -15.42 -22.81
N ASP A 362 -1.46 -15.79 -23.89
CA ASP A 362 -2.64 -16.63 -23.82
C ASP A 362 -2.30 -17.97 -23.10
N PRO A 363 -3.11 -18.43 -22.14
CA PRO A 363 -2.88 -19.69 -21.42
C PRO A 363 -2.71 -20.93 -22.32
N THR A 364 -3.22 -20.87 -23.56
CA THR A 364 -3.07 -21.92 -24.58
C THR A 364 -1.63 -21.98 -25.08
N TYR A 365 -1.02 -20.83 -25.38
CA TYR A 365 0.39 -20.75 -25.79
C TYR A 365 1.33 -21.13 -24.65
N ALA A 366 1.02 -20.75 -23.41
CA ALA A 366 1.82 -21.13 -22.23
C ALA A 366 1.98 -22.65 -22.04
N LYS A 367 1.04 -23.44 -22.57
CA LYS A 367 1.10 -24.91 -22.52
C LYS A 367 1.96 -25.53 -23.63
N MET A 368 2.26 -24.80 -24.70
CA MET A 368 3.06 -25.29 -25.82
C MET A 368 4.48 -25.64 -25.36
N ARG A 369 5.03 -26.73 -25.93
CA ARG A 369 6.38 -27.21 -25.60
C ARG A 369 7.45 -26.14 -25.86
N GLY A 370 7.44 -25.51 -27.04
CA GLY A 370 8.44 -24.50 -27.41
C GLY A 370 8.47 -23.29 -26.47
N VAL A 371 7.29 -22.81 -26.02
CA VAL A 371 7.19 -21.72 -25.04
C VAL A 371 7.74 -22.14 -23.67
N LYS A 372 7.46 -23.37 -23.22
CA LYS A 372 8.01 -23.91 -21.97
C LYS A 372 9.53 -24.08 -22.01
N GLU A 373 10.04 -24.63 -23.11
CA GLU A 373 11.49 -24.81 -23.32
C GLU A 373 12.20 -23.45 -23.31
N LYS A 374 11.67 -22.46 -24.02
CA LYS A 374 12.26 -21.11 -24.03
C LYS A 374 12.18 -20.41 -22.69
N ARG A 375 11.09 -20.60 -21.94
CA ARG A 375 10.97 -20.11 -20.56
C ARG A 375 12.02 -20.73 -19.64
N GLY A 376 12.32 -22.02 -19.83
CA GLY A 376 13.40 -22.72 -19.14
C GLY A 376 14.77 -22.15 -19.49
N GLU A 377 15.04 -21.93 -20.77
CA GLU A 377 16.28 -21.32 -21.26
C GLU A 377 16.51 -19.91 -20.66
N LEU A 378 15.48 -19.05 -20.69
CA LEU A 378 15.55 -17.72 -20.07
C LEU A 378 15.80 -17.79 -18.56
N GLN A 379 15.31 -18.82 -17.86
CA GLN A 379 15.62 -19.00 -16.44
C GLN A 379 17.08 -19.42 -16.19
N ILE A 380 17.67 -20.22 -17.08
CA ILE A 380 19.09 -20.57 -17.01
C ILE A 380 19.94 -19.33 -17.26
N ILE A 381 19.61 -18.56 -18.30
CA ILE A 381 20.30 -17.29 -18.62
C ILE A 381 20.21 -16.32 -17.45
N LYS A 382 19.01 -16.14 -16.88
CA LYS A 382 18.81 -15.32 -15.68
C LYS A 382 19.71 -15.78 -14.53
N SER A 383 19.69 -17.07 -14.19
CA SER A 383 20.45 -17.60 -13.05
C SER A 383 21.96 -17.41 -13.26
N THR A 384 22.42 -17.62 -14.51
CA THR A 384 23.82 -17.42 -14.90
C THR A 384 24.23 -15.96 -14.78
N PHE A 385 23.44 -15.06 -15.36
CA PHE A 385 23.70 -13.62 -15.33
C PHE A 385 23.70 -13.07 -13.90
N VAL A 386 22.66 -13.38 -13.11
CA VAL A 386 22.56 -12.94 -11.71
C VAL A 386 23.74 -13.45 -10.88
N GLY A 387 24.14 -14.72 -11.08
CA GLY A 387 25.30 -15.30 -10.41
C GLY A 387 26.59 -14.53 -10.71
N LYS A 388 26.90 -14.35 -11.99
CA LYS A 388 28.11 -13.65 -12.45
C LYS A 388 28.12 -12.18 -12.03
N ALA A 389 27.01 -11.46 -12.22
CA ALA A 389 26.88 -10.06 -11.81
C ALA A 389 27.05 -9.90 -10.29
N SER A 390 26.47 -10.81 -9.50
CA SER A 390 26.59 -10.77 -8.04
C SER A 390 28.02 -11.07 -7.58
N GLU A 391 28.72 -12.00 -8.23
CA GLU A 391 30.12 -12.30 -7.95
C GLU A 391 31.03 -11.14 -8.32
N TYR A 392 30.84 -10.53 -9.49
CA TYR A 392 31.55 -9.33 -9.90
C TYR A 392 31.36 -8.19 -8.89
N MET A 393 30.11 -7.87 -8.52
CA MET A 393 29.82 -6.78 -7.57
C MET A 393 30.48 -7.03 -6.21
N ARG A 394 30.46 -8.29 -5.72
CA ARG A 394 31.12 -8.67 -4.48
C ARG A 394 32.63 -8.41 -4.53
N SER A 395 33.27 -8.86 -5.62
CA SER A 395 34.72 -8.67 -5.84
C SER A 395 35.07 -7.20 -6.06
N TYR A 396 34.21 -6.45 -6.73
CA TYR A 396 34.37 -5.02 -6.97
C TYR A 396 34.38 -4.23 -5.65
N PHE A 397 33.43 -4.50 -4.74
CA PHE A 397 33.39 -3.83 -3.44
C PHE A 397 34.65 -4.09 -2.61
N ALA A 398 35.12 -5.34 -2.57
CA ALA A 398 36.35 -5.69 -1.86
C ALA A 398 37.58 -5.02 -2.49
N THR A 399 37.75 -5.15 -3.80
CA THR A 399 38.92 -4.59 -4.53
C THR A 399 38.97 -3.06 -4.42
N PHE A 400 37.82 -2.40 -4.51
CA PHE A 400 37.75 -0.95 -4.45
C PHE A 400 38.08 -0.42 -3.04
N VAL A 401 37.56 -1.07 -2.00
CA VAL A 401 37.92 -0.71 -0.63
C VAL A 401 39.38 -1.04 -0.34
N ASP A 402 39.91 -2.18 -0.81
CA ASP A 402 41.33 -2.52 -0.66
C ASP A 402 42.24 -1.49 -1.31
N PHE A 403 41.85 -0.95 -2.48
CA PHE A 403 42.57 0.17 -3.11
C PHE A 403 42.60 1.39 -2.19
N MET A 404 41.46 1.79 -1.61
CA MET A 404 41.39 2.93 -0.67
C MET A 404 42.17 2.67 0.62
N LEU A 405 42.11 1.45 1.17
CA LEU A 405 42.82 1.06 2.38
C LEU A 405 44.34 1.15 2.22
N ASN A 406 44.86 0.90 1.02
CA ASN A 406 46.29 0.92 0.73
C ASN A 406 46.83 2.33 0.44
N ASP A 407 45.98 3.26 0.00
CA ASP A 407 46.39 4.64 -0.22
C ASP A 407 46.33 5.45 1.08
N LYS A 408 47.50 5.81 1.61
CA LYS A 408 47.65 6.58 2.84
C LYS A 408 47.02 7.96 2.76
N ASN A 409 46.77 8.50 1.57
CA ASN A 409 46.16 9.81 1.40
C ASN A 409 44.70 9.86 1.88
N TYR A 410 44.02 8.72 1.98
CA TYR A 410 42.63 8.67 2.51
C TYR A 410 42.57 8.83 4.03
N PHE A 411 43.66 8.53 4.75
CA PHE A 411 43.68 8.51 6.21
C PHE A 411 44.30 9.78 6.80
N SER A 412 43.96 10.04 8.06
CA SER A 412 44.70 11.04 8.84
C SER A 412 46.14 10.61 9.04
N GLN A 413 47.07 11.56 8.93
CA GLN A 413 48.50 11.33 9.08
C GLN A 413 49.06 12.28 10.13
N ARG A 414 50.29 12.00 10.57
CA ARG A 414 50.95 12.77 11.63
C ARG A 414 51.05 14.26 11.27
N GLY A 415 50.36 15.11 12.03
CA GLY A 415 50.25 16.55 11.83
C GLY A 415 49.19 16.98 10.82
N GLN A 416 48.44 16.04 10.22
CA GLN A 416 47.40 16.29 9.24
C GLN A 416 46.14 15.48 9.57
N LEU A 417 45.26 16.07 10.37
CA LEU A 417 43.93 15.55 10.63
C LEU A 417 43.06 15.71 9.37
N LYS A 418 42.63 14.60 8.77
CA LYS A 418 41.82 14.59 7.56
C LYS A 418 40.41 14.08 7.86
N ARG A 419 39.41 14.80 7.37
CA ARG A 419 38.02 14.36 7.40
C ARG A 419 37.83 13.24 6.37
N PRO A 420 37.22 12.09 6.73
CA PRO A 420 36.85 11.07 5.77
C PRO A 420 35.91 11.62 4.69
N ASP A 421 36.14 11.23 3.45
CA ASP A 421 35.32 11.63 2.30
C ASP A 421 35.10 10.43 1.38
N HIS A 422 33.83 10.06 1.22
CA HIS A 422 33.38 8.93 0.42
C HIS A 422 32.71 9.37 -0.89
N ALA A 423 32.87 10.63 -1.32
CA ALA A 423 32.25 11.12 -2.55
C ALA A 423 32.62 10.26 -3.78
N ASP A 424 33.90 9.93 -3.95
CA ASP A 424 34.39 9.12 -5.07
C ASP A 424 33.89 7.67 -5.01
N LEU A 425 33.87 7.07 -3.81
CA LEU A 425 33.31 5.75 -3.53
C LEU A 425 31.83 5.71 -3.94
N ARG A 426 31.04 6.66 -3.44
CA ARG A 426 29.61 6.77 -3.73
C ARG A 426 29.35 7.03 -5.21
N PHE A 427 30.17 7.87 -5.86
CA PHE A 427 30.06 8.14 -7.29
C PHE A 427 30.25 6.86 -8.11
N LYS A 428 31.32 6.10 -7.85
CA LYS A 428 31.58 4.82 -8.54
C LYS A 428 30.51 3.77 -8.25
N CYS A 429 30.04 3.67 -7.00
CA CYS A 429 28.95 2.76 -6.65
C CYS A 429 27.65 3.10 -7.40
N ARG A 430 27.34 4.39 -7.58
CA ARG A 430 26.12 4.84 -8.29
C ARG A 430 26.07 4.35 -9.74
N THR A 431 27.20 4.18 -10.42
CA THR A 431 27.26 3.58 -11.76
C THR A 431 26.58 2.21 -11.83
N TYR A 432 26.66 1.43 -10.74
CA TYR A 432 26.07 0.09 -10.64
C TYR A 432 24.69 0.06 -9.97
N ALA A 433 24.16 1.20 -9.51
CA ALA A 433 22.89 1.24 -8.78
C ALA A 433 21.70 0.77 -9.64
N ARG A 434 21.72 1.05 -10.95
CA ARG A 434 20.70 0.55 -11.89
C ARG A 434 20.77 -0.97 -12.07
N LEU A 435 21.97 -1.53 -12.13
CA LEU A 435 22.17 -2.98 -12.19
C LEU A 435 21.57 -3.66 -10.95
N LEU A 436 21.85 -3.16 -9.74
CA LEU A 436 21.29 -3.71 -8.49
C LEU A 436 19.75 -3.70 -8.47
N LYS A 437 19.12 -2.65 -9.01
CA LYS A 437 17.65 -2.60 -9.12
C LYS A 437 17.11 -3.71 -10.03
N HIS A 438 17.76 -3.95 -11.17
CA HIS A 438 17.36 -5.02 -12.08
C HIS A 438 17.66 -6.41 -11.50
N LEU A 439 18.78 -6.58 -10.81
CA LEU A 439 19.09 -7.81 -10.10
C LEU A 439 18.03 -8.12 -9.02
N LYS A 440 17.54 -7.11 -8.27
CA LYS A 440 16.43 -7.28 -7.32
C LYS A 440 15.15 -7.79 -7.99
N ILE A 441 14.85 -7.30 -9.19
CA ILE A 441 13.65 -7.70 -9.95
C ILE A 441 13.80 -9.13 -10.47
N LEU A 442 14.98 -9.48 -10.97
CA LEU A 442 15.28 -10.82 -11.45
C LEU A 442 15.27 -11.81 -10.26
N ASP A 443 16.11 -11.62 -9.25
CA ASP A 443 16.21 -12.49 -8.09
C ASP A 443 16.35 -11.69 -6.78
N LYS A 444 15.32 -11.71 -5.94
CA LYS A 444 15.35 -11.02 -4.64
C LYS A 444 16.40 -11.60 -3.68
N ASN A 445 16.77 -12.88 -3.84
CA ASN A 445 17.67 -13.56 -2.92
C ASN A 445 19.15 -13.15 -3.12
N CYS A 446 19.51 -12.57 -4.27
CA CYS A 446 20.89 -12.18 -4.54
C CYS A 446 21.36 -10.99 -3.71
N LEU A 447 20.42 -10.14 -3.25
CA LEU A 447 20.76 -8.91 -2.52
C LEU A 447 21.32 -9.16 -1.13
N GLY A 448 20.89 -10.22 -0.42
CA GLY A 448 21.38 -10.50 0.94
C GLY A 448 22.90 -10.65 1.01
N PRO A 449 23.50 -11.58 0.24
CA PRO A 449 24.96 -11.72 0.15
C PRO A 449 25.69 -10.48 -0.34
N LEU A 450 25.09 -9.70 -1.26
CA LEU A 450 25.66 -8.46 -1.79
C LEU A 450 25.70 -7.35 -0.73
N ARG A 451 24.60 -7.17 0.01
CA ARG A 451 24.49 -6.26 1.15
C ARG A 451 25.57 -6.57 2.17
N LYS A 452 25.67 -7.84 2.58
CA LYS A 452 26.68 -8.29 3.55
C LYS A 452 28.11 -7.99 3.07
N ALA A 453 28.43 -8.32 1.82
CA ALA A 453 29.76 -8.07 1.28
C ALA A 453 30.13 -6.58 1.23
N TYR A 454 29.20 -5.72 0.82
CA TYR A 454 29.40 -4.27 0.85
C TYR A 454 29.59 -3.77 2.28
N CYS A 455 28.73 -4.18 3.20
CA CYS A 455 28.80 -3.78 4.60
C CYS A 455 30.13 -4.21 5.23
N SER A 456 30.56 -5.46 5.03
CA SER A 456 31.85 -5.95 5.54
C SER A 456 33.03 -5.19 4.96
N SER A 457 33.05 -4.91 3.65
CA SER A 457 34.14 -4.13 3.04
C SER A 457 34.15 -2.69 3.58
N LEU A 458 33.01 -2.00 3.59
CA LEU A 458 32.95 -0.61 4.04
C LEU A 458 33.21 -0.47 5.55
N ASN A 459 32.82 -1.46 6.36
CA ASN A 459 33.16 -1.52 7.79
C ASN A 459 34.67 -1.45 8.00
N LEU A 460 35.45 -2.24 7.24
CA LEU A 460 36.92 -2.22 7.34
C LEU A 460 37.51 -0.84 7.09
N LEU A 461 36.96 -0.11 6.11
CA LEU A 461 37.36 1.26 5.81
C LEU A 461 36.99 2.21 6.95
N LEU A 462 35.71 2.24 7.35
CA LEU A 462 35.19 3.10 8.41
C LEU A 462 35.94 2.91 9.72
N ARG A 463 36.21 1.66 10.12
CA ARG A 463 36.95 1.35 11.34
C ARG A 463 38.40 1.81 11.28
N LYS A 464 39.07 1.61 10.14
CA LYS A 464 40.45 2.11 9.97
C LYS A 464 40.50 3.64 9.99
N GLU A 465 39.56 4.30 9.32
CA GLU A 465 39.43 5.76 9.35
C GLU A 465 39.19 6.28 10.77
N ALA A 466 38.25 5.70 11.51
CA ALA A 466 37.97 6.05 12.89
C ALA A 466 39.20 5.87 13.78
N ARG A 467 39.93 4.76 13.61
CA ARG A 467 41.13 4.45 14.39
C ARG A 467 42.29 5.41 14.10
N GLU A 468 42.60 5.66 12.83
CA GLU A 468 43.68 6.59 12.46
C GLU A 468 43.33 8.03 12.84
N PHE A 469 42.08 8.44 12.67
CA PHE A 469 41.60 9.75 13.13
C PHE A 469 41.71 9.89 14.66
N ALA A 470 41.27 8.87 15.40
CA ALA A 470 41.41 8.83 16.85
C ALA A 470 42.88 8.87 17.30
N ASN A 471 43.76 8.11 16.64
CA ASN A 471 45.19 8.12 16.93
C ASN A 471 45.80 9.50 16.70
N GLU A 472 45.47 10.17 15.60
CA GLU A 472 45.98 11.50 15.31
C GLU A 472 45.44 12.55 16.28
N LEU A 473 44.16 12.47 16.67
CA LEU A 473 43.60 13.29 17.74
C LEU A 473 44.40 13.13 19.04
N ARG A 474 44.68 11.89 19.46
CA ARG A 474 45.46 11.61 20.67
C ARG A 474 46.89 12.15 20.60
N VAL A 475 47.54 12.07 19.43
CA VAL A 475 48.90 12.58 19.20
C VAL A 475 48.92 14.12 19.16
N GLY A 476 47.87 14.74 18.63
CA GLY A 476 47.71 16.19 18.56
C GLY A 476 47.52 16.85 19.93
N VAL A 477 46.98 16.13 20.91
CA VAL A 477 46.84 16.64 22.29
C VAL A 477 48.16 16.50 23.04
N LYS A 478 48.82 17.63 23.29
CA LYS A 478 50.02 17.70 24.14
C LYS A 478 49.59 17.54 25.61
N THR A 479 49.58 16.32 26.11
CA THR A 479 49.35 16.05 27.53
C THR A 479 50.66 16.13 28.33
N SER A 480 50.61 16.80 29.49
CA SER A 480 51.64 16.63 30.53
C SER A 480 51.69 15.15 30.92
N LYS A 481 52.88 14.53 30.91
CA LYS A 481 53.09 13.08 31.08
C LYS A 481 52.76 12.52 32.47
N THR A 482 52.10 13.30 33.34
CA THR A 482 51.76 12.86 34.69
C THR A 482 50.29 12.45 34.69
N PRO A 483 49.94 11.16 34.78
CA PRO A 483 48.55 10.74 34.89
C PRO A 483 47.95 11.41 36.13
N SER A 484 46.81 12.09 35.96
CA SER A 484 46.15 12.78 37.06
C SER A 484 45.45 11.74 37.94
N VAL A 485 46.24 11.15 38.82
CA VAL A 485 45.74 10.27 39.86
C VAL A 485 45.20 11.18 40.95
N TRP A 486 43.90 11.47 40.93
CA TRP A 486 43.22 12.18 42.04
C TRP A 486 43.53 11.55 43.41
N LEU A 487 43.87 10.25 43.42
CA LEU A 487 44.34 9.49 44.59
C LEU A 487 45.53 10.14 45.33
N GLU A 488 46.47 10.81 44.65
CA GLU A 488 47.63 11.45 45.31
C GLU A 488 47.29 12.82 45.92
N VAL A 489 46.15 13.42 45.57
CA VAL A 489 45.66 14.66 46.20
C VAL A 489 45.29 14.41 47.67
N PHE A 490 45.10 13.15 48.08
CA PHE A 490 44.88 12.80 49.48
C PHE A 490 46.13 12.94 50.36
N THR A 491 47.32 12.82 49.78
CA THR A 491 48.61 12.79 50.45
C THR A 491 49.54 13.89 49.93
N GLY A 492 49.15 15.14 50.12
CA GLY A 492 50.06 16.29 50.11
C GLY A 492 50.99 16.46 48.91
N SER A 493 50.49 17.00 47.80
CA SER A 493 51.13 18.12 47.09
C SER A 493 50.14 18.71 46.09
N GLY A 494 50.00 20.04 46.08
CA GLY A 494 49.13 20.73 45.13
C GLY A 494 49.76 20.73 43.75
N GLN A 495 49.30 19.87 42.85
CA GLN A 495 49.53 20.03 41.42
C GLN A 495 48.26 20.60 40.77
N ASN A 496 48.36 21.86 40.35
CA ASN A 496 47.38 22.50 39.48
C ASN A 496 47.49 21.89 38.08
N VAL A 497 46.57 20.99 37.73
CA VAL A 497 46.32 20.62 36.33
C VAL A 497 45.72 21.85 35.64
N ASN A 498 46.33 22.28 34.53
CA ASN A 498 45.83 23.42 33.76
C ASN A 498 44.46 23.06 33.12
N PRO A 499 43.39 23.83 33.37
CA PRO A 499 42.07 23.57 32.78
C PRO A 499 42.07 23.61 31.24
N ALA A 500 43.05 24.31 30.65
CA ALA A 500 43.24 24.37 29.19
C ALA A 500 43.58 23.00 28.59
N ASP A 501 44.47 22.22 29.22
CA ASP A 501 44.91 20.93 28.66
C ASP A 501 43.80 19.88 28.72
N THR A 502 42.89 20.00 29.70
CA THR A 502 41.79 19.04 29.87
C THR A 502 40.61 19.34 28.95
N ALA A 503 40.31 20.62 28.71
CA ALA A 503 39.35 21.03 27.69
C ALA A 503 39.71 20.45 26.31
N THR A 504 41.00 20.42 25.95
CA THR A 504 41.45 19.86 24.67
C THR A 504 41.20 18.34 24.53
N VAL A 505 41.18 17.59 25.63
CA VAL A 505 40.89 16.14 25.63
C VAL A 505 39.41 15.89 25.36
N SER A 506 38.52 16.61 26.05
CA SER A 506 37.07 16.53 25.77
C SER A 506 36.72 17.04 24.37
N GLU A 507 37.43 18.05 23.87
CA GLU A 507 37.25 18.58 22.52
C GLU A 507 37.67 17.57 21.45
N ALA A 508 38.69 16.74 21.71
CA ALA A 508 39.08 15.66 20.79
C ALA A 508 37.94 14.63 20.60
N TYR A 509 37.30 14.21 21.68
CA TYR A 509 36.10 13.35 21.62
C TYR A 509 34.95 14.03 20.87
N ALA A 510 34.67 15.30 21.19
CA ALA A 510 33.62 16.06 20.50
C ALA A 510 33.90 16.21 19.00
N LYS A 511 35.16 16.42 18.59
CA LYS A 511 35.58 16.45 17.18
C LYS A 511 35.37 15.11 16.49
N MET A 512 35.65 13.99 17.17
CA MET A 512 35.37 12.66 16.63
C MET A 512 33.88 12.47 16.35
N LEU A 513 33.00 12.80 17.30
CA LEU A 513 31.55 12.73 17.09
C LEU A 513 31.08 13.68 15.97
N THR A 514 31.61 14.91 15.93
CA THR A 514 31.25 15.92 14.93
C THR A 514 31.54 15.49 13.51
N ILE A 515 32.62 14.73 13.30
CA ILE A 515 33.02 14.25 11.98
C ILE A 515 32.31 12.96 11.61
N PHE A 516 32.33 11.96 12.51
CA PHE A 516 31.85 10.63 12.16
C PHE A 516 30.35 10.47 12.28
N ILE A 517 29.66 11.06 13.26
CA ILE A 517 28.20 10.85 13.39
C ILE A 517 27.45 11.26 12.12
N PRO A 518 27.69 12.45 11.51
CA PRO A 518 27.08 12.79 10.22
C PRO A 518 27.48 11.84 9.09
N LEU A 519 28.75 11.40 9.06
CA LEU A 519 29.24 10.45 8.06
C LEU A 519 28.50 9.11 8.15
N LEU A 520 28.36 8.56 9.36
CA LEU A 520 27.66 7.29 9.59
C LEU A 520 26.18 7.39 9.22
N VAL A 521 25.52 8.52 9.52
CA VAL A 521 24.14 8.78 9.10
C VAL A 521 24.05 8.83 7.56
N ASP A 522 24.97 9.53 6.91
CA ASP A 522 25.00 9.63 5.45
C ASP A 522 25.28 8.27 4.80
N GLU A 523 26.17 7.44 5.37
CA GLU A 523 26.44 6.08 4.90
C GLU A 523 25.24 5.16 5.11
N SER A 524 24.56 5.28 6.23
CA SER A 524 23.33 4.51 6.52
C SER A 524 22.23 4.83 5.50
N SER A 525 22.06 6.12 5.18
CA SER A 525 21.14 6.59 4.15
C SER A 525 21.57 6.11 2.77
N PHE A 526 22.86 6.23 2.42
CA PHE A 526 23.37 5.77 1.14
C PHE A 526 23.17 4.26 0.96
N LEU A 527 23.50 3.45 1.97
CA LEU A 527 23.27 2.00 1.98
C LEU A 527 21.81 1.66 1.68
N ALA A 528 20.87 2.31 2.39
CA ALA A 528 19.44 2.08 2.23
C ALA A 528 19.00 2.27 0.75
N HIS A 529 19.44 3.38 0.13
CA HIS A 529 19.10 3.70 -1.25
C HIS A 529 19.84 2.83 -2.27
N PHE A 530 21.14 2.61 -2.09
CA PHE A 530 22.00 1.89 -3.02
C PHE A 530 21.64 0.40 -3.07
N MET A 531 21.40 -0.22 -1.91
CA MET A 531 21.06 -1.64 -1.78
C MET A 531 19.56 -1.94 -1.89
N CYS A 532 18.79 -0.98 -2.41
CA CYS A 532 17.39 -1.12 -2.79
C CYS A 532 16.48 -1.58 -1.62
N PHE A 533 16.70 -1.06 -0.42
CA PHE A 533 15.75 -1.21 0.69
C PHE A 533 14.49 -0.35 0.44
N GLU A 534 13.31 -0.90 0.69
CA GLU A 534 12.02 -0.23 0.62
C GLU A 534 11.76 0.54 1.92
N VAL A 535 12.51 1.63 2.11
CA VAL A 535 12.28 2.56 3.23
C VAL A 535 11.37 3.67 2.73
N LEU A 536 10.23 3.89 3.41
CA LEU A 536 9.40 5.06 3.19
C LEU A 536 10.25 6.32 3.38
N SER A 537 10.50 7.03 2.28
CA SER A 537 11.07 8.36 2.31
C SER A 537 10.05 9.30 2.96
N THR A 538 10.13 9.48 4.27
CA THR A 538 9.58 10.66 4.95
C THR A 538 10.45 11.87 4.62
N VAL A 539 10.50 12.24 3.34
CA VAL A 539 10.87 13.61 2.97
C VAL A 539 9.57 14.41 3.03
N VAL A 540 9.49 15.21 4.08
CA VAL A 540 8.53 16.29 4.24
C VAL A 540 8.73 17.24 3.06
N ASP A 541 7.97 17.06 1.99
CA ASP A 541 7.86 18.08 0.95
C ASP A 541 6.90 19.15 1.50
N GLY A 542 7.50 20.13 2.18
CA GLY A 542 6.83 21.27 2.75
C GLY A 542 6.31 22.19 1.66
N ASN A 543 5.20 21.85 1.02
CA ASN A 543 4.19 22.82 0.56
C ASN A 543 2.94 22.12 0.03
N LYS A 544 1.91 21.98 0.87
CA LYS A 544 0.50 22.03 0.45
C LYS A 544 -0.39 22.26 1.66
N ILE A 545 -0.68 23.54 1.87
CA ILE A 545 -1.92 24.16 2.36
C ILE A 545 -2.81 23.27 3.24
N LYS A 546 -2.85 23.63 4.52
CA LYS A 546 -3.89 23.25 5.49
C LYS A 546 -5.28 23.59 4.93
N HIS A 547 -6.17 22.61 4.92
CA HIS A 547 -7.57 22.86 5.22
C HIS A 547 -8.03 21.79 6.20
N ASN A 548 -8.51 22.26 7.36
CA ASN A 548 -9.27 21.47 8.33
C ASN A 548 -10.50 20.88 7.65
N ASP A 549 -10.86 19.65 8.02
CA ASP A 549 -12.20 19.34 8.54
C ASP A 549 -12.14 18.02 9.33
N GLU A 550 -12.70 18.06 10.53
CA GLU A 550 -12.96 16.93 11.42
C GLU A 550 -14.28 16.27 10.99
N ASP A 551 -14.31 14.95 10.80
CA ASP A 551 -15.20 14.00 11.52
C ASP A 551 -15.26 12.60 10.89
N ASN A 552 -15.02 11.60 11.76
CA ASN A 552 -15.59 10.24 11.90
C ASN A 552 -15.86 9.33 10.67
N ASP A 553 -15.26 8.14 10.64
CA ASP A 553 -15.89 6.85 11.04
C ASP A 553 -15.05 5.63 10.59
N ASP A 554 -15.23 4.54 11.33
CA ASP A 554 -14.52 3.26 11.40
C ASP A 554 -14.39 2.44 10.10
N GLY A 555 -13.37 1.57 10.06
CA GLY A 555 -13.45 0.31 9.29
C GLY A 555 -12.18 -0.22 8.61
N ILE A 556 -11.36 -0.95 9.37
CA ILE A 556 -10.61 -2.17 8.98
C ILE A 556 -9.98 -2.22 7.57
N THR A 557 -8.65 -2.16 7.51
CA THR A 557 -7.85 -3.25 6.90
C THR A 557 -6.45 -3.31 7.53
N SER A 558 -6.12 -4.48 8.06
CA SER A 558 -4.80 -4.92 8.53
C SER A 558 -3.66 -4.45 7.61
N GLY A 559 -2.91 -3.43 8.03
CA GLY A 559 -1.64 -3.04 7.43
C GLY A 559 -0.57 -4.08 7.74
N LYS A 560 -0.40 -5.05 6.85
CA LYS A 560 0.62 -6.09 6.94
C LYS A 560 1.63 -5.90 5.80
N THR A 561 2.36 -4.78 5.74
CA THR A 561 3.38 -4.56 4.68
C THR A 561 4.34 -3.37 4.91
N VAL A 562 5.08 -3.29 6.02
CA VAL A 562 6.26 -2.36 6.12
C VAL A 562 7.41 -2.89 7.00
N VAL A 563 7.14 -3.81 7.94
CA VAL A 563 8.11 -4.23 8.96
C VAL A 563 9.32 -5.01 8.41
N VAL A 564 9.19 -5.69 7.26
CA VAL A 564 10.18 -6.69 6.79
C VAL A 564 11.50 -6.05 6.32
N ASP A 565 11.47 -4.88 5.67
CA ASP A 565 12.71 -4.28 5.12
C ASP A 565 13.45 -3.40 6.15
N ILE A 566 12.77 -2.91 7.20
CA ILE A 566 13.41 -2.16 8.29
C ILE A 566 14.29 -3.11 9.13
N ALA A 567 13.81 -4.33 9.42
CA ALA A 567 14.59 -5.32 10.15
C ALA A 567 15.85 -5.75 9.36
N ALA A 568 15.70 -6.03 8.06
CA ALA A 568 16.83 -6.37 7.19
C ALA A 568 17.82 -5.21 7.00
N LEU A 569 17.32 -3.96 6.96
CA LEU A 569 18.16 -2.77 6.95
C LEU A 569 18.95 -2.65 8.25
N ASN A 570 18.31 -2.84 9.40
CA ASN A 570 18.97 -2.80 10.70
C ASN A 570 20.05 -3.88 10.83
N GLU A 571 19.79 -5.11 10.35
CA GLU A 571 20.81 -6.18 10.31
C GLU A 571 22.00 -5.79 9.41
N SER A 572 21.74 -5.17 8.25
CA SER A 572 22.82 -4.71 7.36
C SER A 572 23.58 -3.51 7.93
N LEU A 573 22.90 -2.62 8.65
CA LEU A 573 23.53 -1.49 9.37
C LEU A 573 24.39 -2.00 10.53
N GLN A 574 23.94 -3.06 11.21
CA GLN A 574 24.74 -3.75 12.21
C GLN A 574 26.01 -4.33 11.58
N ASP A 575 25.91 -5.08 10.48
CA ASP A 575 27.09 -5.57 9.75
C ASP A 575 28.01 -4.43 9.27
N LEU A 576 27.46 -3.26 8.91
CA LEU A 576 28.23 -2.11 8.44
C LEU A 576 29.02 -1.43 9.57
N LEU A 577 28.46 -1.37 10.76
CA LEU A 577 28.99 -0.59 11.89
C LEU A 577 29.52 -1.46 13.02
N ASP A 578 29.50 -2.79 12.87
CA ASP A 578 30.01 -3.75 13.85
C ASP A 578 31.45 -3.43 14.29
N GLY A 579 31.67 -3.38 15.60
CA GLY A 579 32.97 -3.13 16.21
C GLY A 579 33.45 -1.68 16.13
N ILE A 580 32.73 -0.76 15.48
CA ILE A 580 33.13 0.65 15.41
C ILE A 580 33.07 1.31 16.78
N GLU A 581 32.17 0.86 17.65
CA GLU A 581 32.01 1.29 19.03
C GLU A 581 33.32 1.22 19.82
N GLU A 582 34.13 0.19 19.59
CA GLU A 582 35.44 0.04 20.26
C GLU A 582 36.46 1.08 19.79
N ASP A 583 36.40 1.53 18.54
CA ASP A 583 37.29 2.55 18.02
C ASP A 583 36.96 3.94 18.62
N PHE A 584 35.68 4.25 18.86
CA PHE A 584 35.25 5.43 19.63
C PHE A 584 35.54 5.29 21.12
N ALA A 585 35.24 4.12 21.69
CA ALA A 585 35.44 3.85 23.10
C ALA A 585 36.91 3.91 23.51
N GLY A 586 37.84 3.57 22.61
CA GLY A 586 39.26 3.79 22.86
C GLY A 586 39.62 5.26 23.12
N VAL A 587 38.88 6.22 22.54
CA VAL A 587 39.07 7.66 22.82
C VAL A 587 38.49 8.01 24.20
N VAL A 588 37.32 7.47 24.53
CA VAL A 588 36.71 7.63 25.87
C VAL A 588 37.66 7.10 26.96
N ASP A 589 38.15 5.87 26.81
CA ASP A 589 39.09 5.25 27.75
C ASP A 589 40.40 6.02 27.86
N TRP A 590 40.90 6.56 26.75
CA TRP A 590 42.09 7.42 26.75
C TRP A 590 41.84 8.73 27.51
N ALA A 591 40.71 9.39 27.27
CA ALA A 591 40.33 10.62 27.96
C ALA A 591 40.16 10.39 29.46
N TYR A 592 39.48 9.32 29.87
CA TYR A 592 39.30 8.94 31.27
C TYR A 592 40.63 8.69 31.99
N ARG A 593 41.61 8.05 31.34
CA ARG A 593 42.95 7.84 31.91
C ARG A 593 43.73 9.15 32.11
N ILE A 594 43.41 10.20 31.36
CA ILE A 594 44.05 11.52 31.49
C ILE A 594 43.40 12.30 32.62
N ASP A 595 42.08 12.49 32.56
CA ASP A 595 41.26 13.12 33.60
C ASP A 595 39.85 12.50 33.60
N PRO A 596 39.45 11.80 34.68
CA PRO A 596 38.10 11.26 34.83
C PRO A 596 36.96 12.30 34.70
N LEU A 597 37.22 13.58 35.00
CA LEU A 597 36.23 14.64 34.88
C LEU A 597 35.84 14.94 33.42
N CYS A 598 36.68 14.55 32.45
CA CYS A 598 36.33 14.63 31.02
C CYS A 598 35.04 13.87 30.71
N CYS A 599 34.70 12.83 31.47
CA CYS A 599 33.46 12.08 31.31
C CYS A 599 32.22 12.98 31.39
N ILE A 600 32.23 14.05 32.19
CA ILE A 600 31.09 14.97 32.32
C ILE A 600 30.82 15.70 30.99
N SER A 601 31.87 16.21 30.34
CA SER A 601 31.75 16.90 29.05
C SER A 601 31.53 15.94 27.89
N MET A 602 32.16 14.77 27.90
CA MET A 602 31.92 13.72 26.89
C MET A 602 30.47 13.22 26.96
N HIS A 603 29.93 13.01 28.18
CA HIS A 603 28.53 12.64 28.37
C HIS A 603 27.59 13.70 27.80
N GLY A 604 27.76 14.97 28.19
CA GLY A 604 26.91 16.06 27.69
C GLY A 604 27.01 16.23 26.17
N THR A 605 28.18 15.99 25.57
CA THR A 605 28.34 16.00 24.11
C THR A 605 27.57 14.84 23.46
N THR A 606 27.64 13.64 24.02
CA THR A 606 26.95 12.44 23.52
C THR A 606 25.44 12.60 23.60
N GLU A 607 24.93 13.07 24.74
CA GLU A 607 23.52 13.37 24.98
C GLU A 607 22.97 14.42 24.01
N ARG A 608 23.78 15.41 23.63
CA ARG A 608 23.44 16.39 22.58
C ARG A 608 23.20 15.73 21.22
N TYR A 609 23.97 14.69 20.88
CA TYR A 609 23.76 13.93 19.65
C TYR A 609 22.57 12.98 19.75
N LEU A 610 22.34 12.37 20.91
CA LEU A 610 21.15 11.53 21.18
C LEU A 610 19.84 12.31 21.12
N SER A 611 19.83 13.55 21.62
CA SER A 611 18.68 14.46 21.57
C SER A 611 18.47 15.12 20.20
N SER A 612 19.41 14.94 19.26
CA SER A 612 19.29 15.48 17.90
C SER A 612 18.37 14.61 17.03
N GLN A 613 17.40 15.24 16.37
CA GLN A 613 16.46 14.61 15.44
C GLN A 613 17.13 13.85 14.27
N LYS A 614 18.42 14.09 14.02
CA LYS A 614 19.21 13.37 13.01
C LYS A 614 19.65 11.96 13.45
N ALA A 615 19.72 11.67 14.74
CA ALA A 615 20.07 10.34 15.24
C ALA A 615 18.92 9.33 15.06
N ASP A 616 17.67 9.80 15.14
CA ASP A 616 16.48 8.96 14.94
C ASP A 616 16.32 8.44 13.50
N ALA A 617 16.96 9.09 12.51
CA ALA A 617 16.91 8.68 11.11
C ALA A 617 17.83 7.49 10.77
N ALA A 618 18.79 7.14 11.64
CA ALA A 618 19.71 6.02 11.47
C ALA A 618 19.76 5.21 12.77
N GLY A 619 18.79 4.29 12.95
CA GLY A 619 18.58 3.57 14.22
C GLY A 619 19.83 2.93 14.84
N TYR A 620 20.81 2.51 14.03
CA TYR A 620 22.07 1.95 14.54
C TYR A 620 23.06 3.00 15.08
N VAL A 621 23.06 4.22 14.54
CA VAL A 621 23.89 5.32 15.07
C VAL A 621 23.43 5.70 16.48
N ARG A 622 22.13 5.60 16.76
CA ARG A 622 21.58 5.76 18.10
C ARG A 622 22.11 4.69 19.06
N ILE A 623 22.10 3.42 18.65
CA ILE A 623 22.66 2.31 19.46
C ILE A 623 24.13 2.57 19.81
N LEU A 624 24.93 2.99 18.83
CA LEU A 624 26.34 3.37 19.06
C LEU A 624 26.47 4.50 20.11
N LEU A 625 25.63 5.53 20.03
CA LEU A 625 25.66 6.64 20.97
C LEU A 625 25.18 6.22 22.37
N ASP A 626 24.16 5.38 22.48
CA ASP A 626 23.67 4.80 23.74
C ASP A 626 24.77 3.95 24.41
N ASP A 627 25.50 3.14 23.64
CA ASP A 627 26.63 2.33 24.14
C ASP A 627 27.79 3.22 24.64
N LEU A 628 28.09 4.31 23.93
CA LEU A 628 29.09 5.29 24.36
C LEU A 628 28.67 6.02 25.63
N GLU A 629 27.41 6.47 25.73
CA GLU A 629 26.86 7.10 26.92
C GLU A 629 26.94 6.16 28.13
N CYS A 630 26.56 4.89 27.96
CA CYS A 630 26.65 3.87 28.98
C CYS A 630 28.10 3.66 29.46
N ARG A 631 29.06 3.57 28.53
CA ARG A 631 30.49 3.40 28.87
C ARG A 631 31.05 4.62 29.61
N ILE A 632 30.71 5.84 29.18
CA ILE A 632 31.10 7.08 29.84
C ILE A 632 30.52 7.14 31.26
N SER A 633 29.23 6.85 31.41
CA SER A 633 28.52 6.81 32.70
C SER A 633 29.11 5.78 33.65
N MET A 634 29.47 4.58 33.15
CA MET A 634 30.12 3.55 33.96
C MET A 634 31.51 3.99 34.44
N GLN A 635 32.30 4.65 33.59
CA GLN A 635 33.62 5.15 33.97
C GLN A 635 33.54 6.27 35.00
N PHE A 636 32.62 7.22 34.80
CA PHE A 636 32.39 8.28 35.78
C PHE A 636 31.88 7.73 37.11
N SER A 637 30.97 6.75 37.08
CA SER A 637 30.48 6.08 38.29
C SER A 637 31.62 5.37 39.05
N ARG A 638 32.57 4.73 38.35
CA ARG A 638 33.76 4.15 38.98
C ARG A 638 34.61 5.20 39.67
N PHE A 639 34.82 6.36 39.04
CA PHE A 639 35.52 7.48 39.68
C PHE A 639 34.79 7.96 40.95
N VAL A 640 33.46 8.08 40.91
CA VAL A 640 32.65 8.47 42.07
C VAL A 640 32.75 7.42 43.18
N ASP A 641 32.70 6.12 42.84
CA ASP A 641 32.82 5.02 43.79
C ASP A 641 34.20 5.00 44.45
N ASP A 642 35.26 5.19 43.68
CA ASP A 642 36.62 5.32 44.19
C ASP A 642 36.73 6.52 45.16
N ALA A 643 36.12 7.66 44.82
CA ALA A 643 36.08 8.84 45.69
C ALA A 643 35.34 8.56 47.01
N CYS A 644 34.20 7.87 46.94
CA CYS A 644 33.43 7.46 48.10
C CYS A 644 34.22 6.49 48.99
N HIS A 645 34.87 5.50 48.40
CA HIS A 645 35.72 4.57 49.14
C HIS A 645 36.91 5.25 49.83
N GLN A 646 37.53 6.26 49.21
CA GLN A 646 38.58 7.04 49.88
C GLN A 646 38.06 7.83 51.08
N ILE A 647 36.83 8.35 51.01
CA ILE A 647 36.17 9.03 52.13
C ILE A 647 35.92 8.05 53.27
N GLU A 648 35.34 6.88 52.99
CA GLU A 648 35.06 5.84 53.98
C GLU A 648 36.33 5.31 54.65
N ARG A 649 37.43 5.18 53.90
CA ARG A 649 38.71 4.66 54.39
C ARG A 649 39.48 5.67 55.24
N ASN A 650 39.05 6.93 55.30
CA ASN A 650 39.63 7.95 56.15
C ASN A 650 39.16 7.74 57.62
N GLU A 651 39.58 6.63 58.21
CA GLU A 651 39.33 6.30 59.61
C GLU A 651 40.23 7.14 60.52
N ARG A 652 39.62 7.69 61.57
CA ARG A 652 40.27 8.59 62.52
C ARG A 652 41.40 7.88 63.27
N ASN A 653 42.62 8.45 63.24
CA ASN A 653 43.60 8.19 64.28
C ASN A 653 43.12 8.91 65.56
N ALA A 654 43.03 8.20 66.69
CA ALA A 654 42.41 8.64 67.96
C ALA A 654 42.89 9.97 68.58
N ARG A 655 43.80 10.71 67.94
CA ARG A 655 44.32 12.03 68.35
C ARG A 655 43.98 13.18 67.38
N GLN A 656 43.32 12.93 66.25
CA GLN A 656 42.93 13.99 65.32
C GLN A 656 41.67 14.71 65.86
N THR A 657 41.86 15.95 66.30
CA THR A 657 40.84 16.97 66.53
C THR A 657 40.90 17.96 65.37
N GLY A 658 39.76 18.32 64.78
CA GLY A 658 39.66 19.28 63.67
C GLY A 658 38.90 18.78 62.44
N VAL A 659 38.91 19.62 61.41
CA VAL A 659 38.22 19.41 60.13
C VAL A 659 38.87 18.28 59.32
N LEU A 660 38.06 17.36 58.81
CA LEU A 660 38.52 16.26 57.98
C LEU A 660 38.95 16.76 56.59
N PRO A 661 40.10 16.29 56.05
CA PRO A 661 40.65 16.79 54.79
C PRO A 661 39.74 16.65 53.58
N TYR A 662 38.84 15.66 53.57
CA TYR A 662 37.92 15.47 52.44
C TYR A 662 36.86 16.58 52.32
N ILE A 663 36.58 17.33 53.38
CA ILE A 663 35.57 18.40 53.37
C ILE A 663 35.97 19.56 52.44
N PRO A 664 37.08 20.28 52.66
CA PRO A 664 37.50 21.36 51.75
C PRO A 664 37.89 20.84 50.35
N ARG A 665 38.32 19.58 50.25
CA ARG A 665 38.65 18.94 48.96
C ARG A 665 37.40 18.68 48.11
N PHE A 666 36.28 18.32 48.73
CA PHE A 666 35.01 18.15 48.01
C PHE A 666 34.58 19.45 47.34
N ALA A 667 34.66 20.59 48.03
CA ALA A 667 34.34 21.88 47.43
C ALA A 667 35.22 22.18 46.20
N SER A 668 36.53 21.91 46.30
CA SER A 668 37.46 22.07 45.15
C SER A 668 37.12 21.14 43.99
N LEU A 669 36.70 19.90 44.27
CA LEU A 669 36.25 18.94 43.27
C LEU A 669 34.94 19.40 42.62
N ALA A 670 33.95 19.81 43.41
CA ALA A 670 32.67 20.31 42.92
C ALA A 670 32.85 21.54 42.01
N THR A 671 33.70 22.50 42.39
CA THR A 671 34.04 23.65 41.52
C THR A 671 34.61 23.21 40.18
N LYS A 672 35.47 22.19 40.16
CA LYS A 672 36.01 21.63 38.90
C LYS A 672 34.93 20.90 38.11
N MET A 673 34.11 20.07 38.75
CA MET A 673 33.01 19.35 38.10
C MET A 673 32.06 20.32 37.42
N GLU A 674 31.68 21.42 38.08
CA GLU A 674 30.83 22.48 37.51
C GLU A 674 31.43 23.15 36.27
N GLN A 675 32.77 23.23 36.14
CA GLN A 675 33.41 23.78 34.94
C GLN A 675 33.21 22.87 33.70
N TYR A 676 32.99 21.57 33.89
CA TYR A 676 32.75 20.61 32.80
C TYR A 676 31.28 20.43 32.45
N VAL A 677 30.35 20.94 33.26
CA VAL A 677 28.91 20.82 33.01
C VAL A 677 28.48 21.80 31.93
N ALA A 678 28.37 21.31 30.70
CA ALA A 678 27.80 22.05 29.57
C ALA A 678 26.27 21.84 29.48
N GLY A 679 25.51 22.22 30.52
CA GLY A 679 24.04 22.32 30.54
C GLY A 679 23.20 21.05 30.44
N GLN A 680 23.65 19.99 29.73
CA GLN A 680 22.87 18.76 29.48
C GLN A 680 23.24 17.61 30.43
N SER A 681 24.52 17.44 30.82
CA SER A 681 24.95 16.37 31.74
C SER A 681 24.71 16.64 33.24
N ARG A 682 23.69 17.43 33.58
CA ARG A 682 23.41 17.87 34.97
C ARG A 682 23.01 16.70 35.86
N ASP A 683 22.17 15.79 35.36
CA ASP A 683 21.65 14.66 36.14
C ASP A 683 22.77 13.71 36.59
N LEU A 684 23.77 13.46 35.75
CA LEU A 684 24.92 12.64 36.07
C LEU A 684 25.73 13.22 37.23
N VAL A 685 25.98 14.54 37.19
CA VAL A 685 26.75 15.25 38.23
C VAL A 685 25.96 15.38 39.53
N ASP A 686 24.66 15.64 39.45
CA ASP A 686 23.79 15.76 40.62
C ASP A 686 23.64 14.42 41.36
N GLN A 687 23.61 13.30 40.62
CA GLN A 687 23.67 11.95 41.21
C GLN A 687 25.02 11.71 41.92
N ALA A 688 26.13 12.13 41.32
CA ALA A 688 27.46 12.04 41.94
C ALA A 688 27.54 12.86 43.24
N TYR A 689 27.06 14.10 43.24
CA TYR A 689 26.99 14.92 44.46
C TYR A 689 26.14 14.25 45.54
N THR A 690 24.96 13.74 45.16
CA THR A 690 24.09 13.04 46.10
C THR A 690 24.79 11.87 46.76
N LYS A 691 25.51 11.05 45.99
CA LYS A 691 26.24 9.88 46.48
C LYS A 691 27.43 10.28 47.37
N ILE A 692 28.30 11.16 46.89
CA ILE A 692 29.51 11.58 47.59
C ILE A 692 29.16 12.25 48.92
N VAL A 693 28.26 13.25 48.90
CA VAL A 693 27.93 14.01 50.10
C VAL A 693 27.19 13.15 51.13
N SER A 694 26.31 12.26 50.69
CA SER A 694 25.65 11.31 51.61
C SER A 694 26.68 10.43 52.33
N ILE A 695 27.67 9.90 51.60
CA ILE A 695 28.74 9.08 52.19
C ILE A 695 29.64 9.93 53.10
N MET A 696 29.92 11.20 52.73
CA MET A 696 30.66 12.14 53.60
C MET A 696 29.96 12.34 54.94
N PHE A 697 28.64 12.58 54.96
CA PHE A 697 27.89 12.80 56.19
C PHE A 697 27.76 11.52 57.02
N VAL A 698 27.46 10.38 56.39
CA VAL A 698 27.43 9.08 57.10
C VAL A 698 28.79 8.76 57.73
N THR A 699 29.88 8.99 57.00
CA THR A 699 31.25 8.76 57.51
C THR A 699 31.59 9.77 58.62
N LEU A 700 31.17 11.03 58.49
CA LEU A 700 31.37 12.06 59.50
C LEU A 700 30.66 11.72 60.80
N GLU A 701 29.39 11.29 60.73
CA GLU A 701 28.62 10.84 61.89
C GLU A 701 29.23 9.57 62.51
N LYS A 702 29.65 8.59 61.71
CA LYS A 702 30.36 7.40 62.22
C LYS A 702 31.64 7.79 62.96
N ASN A 703 32.42 8.73 62.42
CA ASN A 703 33.67 9.20 63.02
C ASN A 703 33.46 10.02 64.30
N SER A 704 32.33 10.73 64.42
CA SER A 704 31.99 11.47 65.65
C SER A 704 31.76 10.53 66.83
N GLN A 705 31.18 9.35 66.59
CA GLN A 705 30.91 8.35 67.63
C GLN A 705 32.16 7.64 68.16
N ALA A 706 33.32 7.78 67.50
CA ALA A 706 34.56 7.18 67.96
C ALA A 706 35.06 7.78 69.29
N ASP A 707 34.70 9.03 69.60
CA ASP A 707 34.94 9.65 70.91
C ASP A 707 33.71 10.47 71.35
N PRO A 708 32.78 9.86 72.11
CA PRO A 708 31.53 10.50 72.53
C PRO A 708 31.72 11.80 73.29
N LYS A 709 32.88 12.01 73.94
CA LYS A 709 33.15 13.22 74.72
C LYS A 709 33.32 14.46 73.83
N TYR A 710 33.84 14.27 72.62
CA TYR A 710 34.12 15.34 71.67
C TYR A 710 33.26 15.25 70.39
N ALA A 711 32.28 14.35 70.35
CA ALA A 711 31.43 14.10 69.19
C ALA A 711 30.76 15.38 68.65
N ASP A 712 30.08 16.15 69.51
CA ASP A 712 29.37 17.35 69.07
C ASP A 712 30.33 18.44 68.57
N ILE A 713 31.48 18.62 69.23
CA ILE A 713 32.51 19.60 68.81
C ILE A 713 33.03 19.24 67.43
N PHE A 714 33.32 17.96 67.21
CA PHE A 714 33.80 17.46 65.94
C PHE A 714 32.78 17.69 64.82
N LEU A 715 31.49 17.44 65.07
CA LEU A 715 30.42 17.71 64.12
C LEU A 715 30.28 19.22 63.83
N ILE A 716 30.31 20.07 64.87
CA ILE A 716 30.24 21.53 64.74
C ILE A 716 31.33 22.05 63.80
N GLU A 717 32.59 21.65 64.02
CA GLU A 717 33.72 22.12 63.22
C GLU A 717 33.63 21.65 61.76
N ASN A 718 33.27 20.39 61.55
CA ASN A 718 33.23 19.79 60.23
C ASN A 718 32.04 20.29 59.39
N TYR A 719 30.84 20.40 59.98
CA TYR A 719 29.70 20.96 59.26
C TYR A 719 29.88 22.46 58.99
N ALA A 720 30.45 23.23 59.91
CA ALA A 720 30.78 24.63 59.64
C ALA A 720 31.80 24.78 58.50
N ALA A 721 32.84 23.94 58.48
CA ALA A 721 33.82 23.92 57.38
C ALA A 721 33.18 23.53 56.05
N PHE A 722 32.26 22.56 56.06
CA PHE A 722 31.50 22.16 54.87
C PHE A 722 30.67 23.33 54.33
N GLN A 723 29.90 24.00 55.20
CA GLN A 723 29.11 25.17 54.84
C GLN A 723 29.99 26.29 54.27
N ASN A 724 31.07 26.68 54.96
CA ASN A 724 31.97 27.73 54.50
C ASN A 724 32.58 27.40 53.14
N SER A 725 32.95 26.14 52.91
CA SER A 725 33.57 25.71 51.65
C SER A 725 32.60 25.64 50.46
N LEU A 726 31.31 25.40 50.70
CA LEU A 726 30.30 25.20 49.66
C LEU A 726 29.38 26.41 49.44
N TYR A 727 29.51 27.47 50.22
CA TYR A 727 28.59 28.62 50.17
C TYR A 727 28.35 29.14 48.74
N ASP A 728 29.43 29.44 47.99
CA ASP A 728 29.31 29.96 46.63
C ASP A 728 28.67 28.96 45.66
N LEU A 729 29.01 27.68 45.79
CA LEU A 729 28.46 26.60 44.96
C LEU A 729 26.99 26.31 45.27
N ALA A 730 26.59 26.35 46.54
CA ALA A 730 25.21 26.13 46.96
C ALA A 730 24.26 27.20 46.40
N ASN A 731 24.75 28.43 46.20
CA ASN A 731 23.95 29.51 45.62
C ASN A 731 23.65 29.30 44.12
N VAL A 732 24.46 28.51 43.41
CA VAL A 732 24.34 28.29 41.96
C VAL A 732 23.91 26.87 41.59
N VAL A 733 24.14 25.88 42.46
CA VAL A 733 23.79 24.46 42.24
C VAL A 733 22.69 24.01 43.21
N PRO A 734 21.45 23.79 42.75
CA PRO A 734 20.32 23.41 43.62
C PRO A 734 20.52 22.12 44.41
N THR A 735 21.19 21.13 43.81
CA THR A 735 21.47 19.85 44.48
C THR A 735 22.40 20.03 45.67
N LEU A 736 23.43 20.88 45.55
CA LEU A 736 24.32 21.22 46.66
C LEU A 736 23.64 22.12 47.71
N ALA A 737 22.70 22.99 47.32
CA ALA A 737 21.91 23.79 48.26
C ALA A 737 21.15 22.93 49.27
N LYS A 738 20.57 21.80 48.84
CA LYS A 738 19.89 20.85 49.72
C LYS A 738 20.84 20.33 50.81
N PHE A 739 22.05 19.93 50.43
CA PHE A 739 23.05 19.44 51.37
C PHE A 739 23.63 20.54 52.26
N TYR A 740 23.74 21.76 51.76
CA TYR A 740 24.11 22.92 52.56
C TYR A 740 23.11 23.15 53.70
N HIS A 741 21.81 23.10 53.40
CA HIS A 741 20.76 23.22 54.41
C HIS A 741 20.76 22.05 55.40
N GLN A 742 20.96 20.82 54.93
CA GLN A 742 21.11 19.66 55.82
C GLN A 742 22.31 19.79 56.76
N ALA A 743 23.47 20.23 56.25
CA ALA A 743 24.63 20.53 57.09
C ALA A 743 24.33 21.64 58.11
N SER A 744 23.56 22.66 57.72
CA SER A 744 23.12 23.72 58.60
C SER A 744 22.26 23.22 59.75
N GLU A 745 21.30 22.35 59.45
CA GLU A 745 20.45 21.76 60.47
C GLU A 745 21.27 20.87 61.43
N ALA A 746 22.14 20.00 60.89
CA ALA A 746 23.01 19.14 61.69
C ALA A 746 23.99 19.95 62.57
N TYR A 747 24.54 21.04 62.03
CA TYR A 747 25.36 22.00 62.76
C TYR A 747 24.59 22.61 63.93
N GLU A 748 23.38 23.13 63.70
CA GLU A 748 22.55 23.73 64.75
C GLU A 748 22.16 22.72 65.84
N GLN A 749 21.83 21.48 65.46
CA GLN A 749 21.54 20.40 66.40
C GLN A 749 22.76 20.05 67.26
N ALA A 750 23.95 19.97 66.66
CA ALA A 750 25.20 19.71 67.39
C ALA A 750 25.57 20.88 68.32
N CYS A 751 25.40 22.14 67.87
CA CYS A 751 25.56 23.33 68.69
C CYS A 751 24.66 23.28 69.93
N THR A 752 23.36 23.00 69.73
CA THR A 752 22.36 22.96 70.80
C THR A 752 22.72 21.88 71.83
N ARG A 753 23.07 20.67 71.39
CA ARG A 753 23.50 19.57 72.27
C ARG A 753 24.75 19.94 73.07
N HIS A 754 25.78 20.49 72.41
CA HIS A 754 27.03 20.85 73.05
C HIS A 754 26.86 21.98 74.07
N ILE A 755 26.16 23.04 73.69
CA ILE A 755 25.87 24.20 74.54
C ILE A 755 25.06 23.77 75.76
N SER A 756 23.98 23.01 75.55
CA SER A 756 23.19 22.46 76.65
C SER A 756 24.07 21.60 77.58
N MET A 757 24.94 20.76 77.04
CA MET A 757 25.88 19.95 77.84
C MET A 757 26.82 20.81 78.70
N ILE A 758 27.36 21.91 78.16
CA ILE A 758 28.18 22.87 78.93
C ILE A 758 27.36 23.54 80.04
N ILE A 759 26.15 24.01 79.72
CA ILE A 759 25.26 24.69 80.67
C ILE A 759 24.87 23.74 81.81
N TYR A 760 24.39 22.53 81.49
CA TYR A 760 24.04 21.53 82.50
C TYR A 760 25.25 21.09 83.32
N TYR A 761 26.45 21.02 82.74
CA TYR A 761 27.64 20.70 83.50
C TYR A 761 27.98 21.78 84.54
N GLN A 762 27.84 23.06 84.17
CA GLN A 762 28.19 24.16 85.07
C GLN A 762 27.10 24.46 86.09
N PHE A 763 25.82 24.32 85.70
CA PHE A 763 24.64 24.63 86.51
C PHE A 763 23.83 23.38 86.85
N GLU A 764 24.52 22.24 87.03
CA GLU A 764 23.91 20.91 87.21
C GLU A 764 22.82 20.90 88.28
N ARG A 765 23.13 21.41 89.48
CA ARG A 765 22.20 21.42 90.62
C ARG A 765 20.96 22.26 90.35
N LEU A 766 21.12 23.40 89.68
CA LEU A 766 20.04 24.32 89.38
C LEU A 766 19.02 23.67 88.43
N PHE A 767 19.51 23.13 87.32
CA PHE A 767 18.64 22.54 86.32
C PHE A 767 18.18 21.12 86.66
N GLN A 768 18.88 20.37 87.52
CA GLN A 768 18.34 19.14 88.13
C GLN A 768 17.16 19.44 89.06
N PHE A 769 17.24 20.54 89.83
CA PHE A 769 16.12 20.98 90.66
C PHE A 769 14.91 21.39 89.80
N ALA A 770 15.16 22.14 88.72
CA ALA A 770 14.14 22.49 87.72
C ALA A 770 13.48 21.24 87.10
N ARG A 771 14.27 20.26 86.66
CA ARG A 771 13.77 19.04 86.04
C ARG A 771 12.93 18.18 86.99
N LYS A 772 13.32 18.08 88.27
CA LYS A 772 12.51 17.37 89.28
C LYS A 772 11.13 18.01 89.47
N ILE A 773 11.06 19.34 89.38
CA ILE A 773 9.80 20.07 89.42
C ILE A 773 8.97 19.75 88.16
N GLU A 774 9.57 19.85 86.98
CA GLU A 774 8.91 19.54 85.71
C GLU A 774 8.37 18.11 85.66
N ASP A 775 9.14 17.13 86.13
CA ASP A 775 8.72 15.72 86.19
C ASP A 775 7.50 15.52 87.11
N LEU A 776 7.40 16.24 88.23
CA LEU A 776 6.24 16.17 89.12
C LEU A 776 5.02 16.87 88.54
N ILE A 777 5.20 18.00 87.85
CA ILE A 777 4.13 18.66 87.11
C ILE A 777 3.61 17.73 86.01
N LEU A 778 4.50 17.06 85.28
CA LEU A 778 4.14 16.11 84.22
C LEU A 778 3.38 14.90 84.78
N ASN A 779 3.70 14.47 86.01
CA ASN A 779 2.98 13.43 86.74
C ASN A 779 1.69 13.95 87.44
N ASN A 780 1.16 15.09 87.02
CA ASN A 780 -0.08 15.72 87.52
C ASN A 780 -0.09 16.05 89.03
N VAL A 781 1.06 16.31 89.64
CA VAL A 781 1.13 16.83 91.01
C VAL A 781 0.74 18.31 91.01
N ALA A 782 -0.18 18.71 91.90
CA ALA A 782 -0.63 20.10 92.01
C ALA A 782 0.54 21.01 92.40
N SER A 783 0.59 22.23 91.85
CA SER A 783 1.73 23.14 92.06
C SER A 783 1.92 23.52 93.53
N GLU A 784 0.86 23.47 94.34
CA GLU A 784 0.90 23.70 95.78
C GLU A 784 1.49 22.52 96.58
N GLU A 785 1.51 21.30 96.02
CA GLU A 785 1.99 20.09 96.69
C GLU A 785 3.49 19.85 96.47
N ILE A 786 4.05 20.41 95.40
CA ILE A 786 5.47 20.26 95.03
C ILE A 786 6.44 20.71 96.15
N PRO A 787 6.23 21.84 96.87
CA PRO A 787 7.10 22.26 97.96
C PRO A 787 7.17 21.30 99.16
N PHE A 788 6.24 20.34 99.26
CA PHE A 788 6.20 19.35 100.33
C PHE A 788 6.86 18.02 99.93
N GLN A 789 7.27 17.88 98.67
CA GLN A 789 8.00 16.71 98.18
C GLN A 789 9.46 16.71 98.66
N VAL A 790 10.00 15.51 98.87
CA VAL A 790 11.35 15.33 99.43
C VAL A 790 12.41 15.97 98.51
N GLY A 791 13.16 16.93 99.04
CA GLY A 791 14.24 17.62 98.32
C GLY A 791 13.79 18.80 97.44
N LEU A 792 12.52 19.21 97.54
CA LEU A 792 11.94 20.37 96.85
C LEU A 792 11.36 21.40 97.85
N SER A 793 11.79 21.37 99.11
CA SER A 793 11.32 22.37 100.07
C SER A 793 11.84 23.77 99.73
N LYS A 794 11.21 24.80 100.31
CA LYS A 794 11.72 26.19 100.23
C LYS A 794 13.19 26.30 100.70
N VAL A 795 13.60 25.49 101.67
CA VAL A 795 14.98 25.44 102.16
C VAL A 795 15.91 24.83 101.11
N ASP A 796 15.45 23.79 100.41
CA ASP A 796 16.21 23.14 99.33
C ASP A 796 16.36 24.07 98.11
N LEU A 797 15.32 24.84 97.77
CA LEU A 797 15.41 25.88 96.74
C LEU A 797 16.46 26.94 97.11
N ARG A 798 16.40 27.52 98.31
CA ARG A 798 17.40 28.52 98.76
C ARG A 798 18.82 27.97 98.77
N LYS A 799 19.00 26.71 99.18
CA LYS A 799 20.29 26.01 99.14
C LYS A 799 20.79 25.83 97.71
N THR A 800 19.91 25.47 96.78
CA THR A 800 20.21 25.31 95.36
C THR A 800 20.61 26.64 94.73
N LEU A 801 19.80 27.68 94.89
CA LEU A 801 20.08 29.05 94.43
C LEU A 801 21.41 29.57 94.97
N LYS A 802 21.65 29.42 96.28
CA LYS A 802 22.93 29.82 96.88
C LYS A 802 24.09 29.05 96.25
N SER A 803 24.01 27.73 96.13
CA SER A 803 25.12 26.92 95.62
C SER A 803 25.41 27.10 94.13
N SER A 804 24.41 27.47 93.33
CA SER A 804 24.54 27.60 91.87
C SER A 804 24.72 29.05 91.40
N LEU A 805 24.24 30.04 92.17
CA LEU A 805 24.28 31.46 91.78
C LEU A 805 25.25 32.30 92.64
N SER A 806 25.75 31.81 93.79
CA SER A 806 26.82 32.50 94.52
C SER A 806 28.15 32.34 93.78
N GLY A 807 28.58 33.38 93.05
CA GLY A 807 29.76 33.32 92.17
C GLY A 807 29.41 32.95 90.72
N VAL A 808 28.26 33.41 90.22
CA VAL A 808 27.77 33.13 88.87
C VAL A 808 28.73 33.65 87.78
N ASP A 809 29.44 34.73 88.05
CA ASP A 809 30.54 35.30 87.25
C ASP A 809 31.66 34.28 86.98
N LYS A 810 32.10 33.56 88.02
CA LYS A 810 33.11 32.49 87.87
C LYS A 810 32.55 31.31 87.09
N SER A 811 31.26 31.01 87.25
CA SER A 811 30.60 29.93 86.54
C SER A 811 30.43 30.23 85.05
N ILE A 812 30.04 31.46 84.71
CA ILE A 812 29.94 31.94 83.32
C ILE A 812 31.32 31.98 82.66
N ALA A 813 32.34 32.49 83.36
CA ALA A 813 33.72 32.42 82.88
C ALA A 813 34.20 30.98 82.65
N ALA A 814 33.77 30.03 83.50
CA ALA A 814 34.08 28.61 83.32
C ALA A 814 33.37 28.02 82.08
N MET A 815 32.12 28.41 81.79
CA MET A 815 31.43 28.02 80.55
C MET A 815 32.19 28.52 79.32
N TYR A 816 32.54 29.80 79.28
CA TYR A 816 33.31 30.39 78.18
C TYR A 816 34.66 29.69 78.00
N LYS A 817 35.42 29.49 79.09
CA LYS A 817 36.72 28.81 79.06
C LYS A 817 36.60 27.35 78.61
N LYS A 818 35.50 26.67 78.96
CA LYS A 818 35.24 25.28 78.53
C LYS A 818 34.90 25.23 77.05
N LEU A 819 34.10 26.16 76.55
CA LEU A 819 33.81 26.31 75.11
C LEU A 819 35.09 26.61 74.32
N GLN A 820 35.89 27.58 74.79
CA GLN A 820 37.17 27.96 74.17
C GLN A 820 38.19 26.80 74.13
N LYS A 821 38.32 26.03 75.22
CA LYS A 821 39.30 24.92 75.29
C LYS A 821 38.90 23.72 74.41
N ASN A 822 37.60 23.59 74.15
CA ASN A 822 37.05 22.46 73.41
C ASN A 822 37.16 22.66 71.89
N LEU A 823 37.10 23.90 71.42
CA LEU A 823 37.16 24.24 70.00
C LEU A 823 38.61 24.33 69.49
N THR A 824 38.83 23.84 68.28
CA THR A 824 40.06 23.97 67.47
C THR A 824 40.04 25.24 66.62
N SER A 825 38.84 25.69 66.19
CA SER A 825 38.67 26.94 65.43
C SER A 825 38.18 28.10 66.31
N GLU A 826 38.98 29.16 66.40
CA GLU A 826 38.63 30.37 67.15
C GLU A 826 37.53 31.20 66.47
N GLU A 827 37.34 31.05 65.15
CA GLU A 827 36.35 31.82 64.38
C GLU A 827 34.90 31.48 64.75
N LEU A 828 34.65 30.25 65.20
CA LEU A 828 33.31 29.81 65.61
C LEU A 828 32.95 30.28 67.03
N LEU A 829 33.95 30.59 67.86
CA LEU A 829 33.78 30.87 69.28
C LEU A 829 32.82 32.04 69.57
N PRO A 830 32.91 33.21 68.90
CA PRO A 830 31.99 34.33 69.18
C PRO A 830 30.52 33.95 68.94
N SER A 831 30.24 33.30 67.81
CA SER A 831 28.89 32.89 67.44
C SER A 831 28.31 31.83 68.39
N LEU A 832 29.14 30.85 68.80
CA LEU A 832 28.75 29.81 69.75
C LEU A 832 28.59 30.39 71.16
N TRP A 833 29.39 31.37 71.55
CA TRP A 833 29.25 32.05 72.83
C TRP A 833 27.96 32.85 72.91
N ASP A 834 27.61 33.60 71.87
CA ASP A 834 26.34 34.33 71.81
C ASP A 834 25.14 33.37 71.89
N LYS A 835 25.19 32.23 71.19
CA LYS A 835 24.18 31.17 71.34
C LYS A 835 24.15 30.59 72.75
N CYS A 836 25.30 30.36 73.38
CA CYS A 836 25.39 29.84 74.74
C CYS A 836 24.79 30.81 75.77
N LYS A 837 25.06 32.11 75.63
CA LYS A 837 24.46 33.16 76.48
C LYS A 837 22.94 33.16 76.33
N LYS A 838 22.44 33.09 75.10
CA LYS A 838 21.00 33.05 74.81
C LYS A 838 20.34 31.79 75.40
N ASP A 839 20.86 30.60 75.10
CA ASP A 839 20.28 29.34 75.59
C ASP A 839 20.32 29.23 77.13
N PHE A 840 21.39 29.74 77.77
CA PHE A 840 21.43 29.84 79.23
C PHE A 840 20.34 30.77 79.77
N LEU A 841 20.14 31.94 79.17
CA LEU A 841 19.10 32.88 79.58
C LEU A 841 17.69 32.30 79.38
N ASP A 842 17.43 31.63 78.26
CA ASP A 842 16.13 31.03 77.95
C ASP A 842 15.80 29.89 78.95
N LYS A 843 16.78 29.04 79.27
CA LYS A 843 16.63 27.99 80.29
C LYS A 843 16.47 28.58 81.69
N TYR A 844 17.22 29.62 82.03
CA TYR A 844 17.11 30.29 83.32
C TYR A 844 15.75 31.01 83.48
N GLU A 845 15.26 31.66 82.43
CA GLU A 845 13.93 32.26 82.40
C GLU A 845 12.84 31.22 82.65
N SER A 846 12.93 30.07 81.98
CA SER A 846 12.03 28.94 82.22
C SER A 846 12.07 28.48 83.69
N PHE A 847 13.26 28.39 84.28
CA PHE A 847 13.41 28.10 85.70
C PHE A 847 12.78 29.17 86.61
N VAL A 848 12.99 30.45 86.32
CA VAL A 848 12.40 31.56 87.10
C VAL A 848 10.87 31.51 87.03
N GLN A 849 10.29 31.22 85.87
CA GLN A 849 8.85 31.06 85.70
C GLN A 849 8.30 29.87 86.52
N LEU A 850 9.00 28.72 86.51
CA LEU A 850 8.65 27.57 87.34
C LEU A 850 8.71 27.91 88.84
N VAL A 851 9.75 28.61 89.27
CA VAL A 851 9.91 29.02 90.67
C VAL A 851 8.84 30.03 91.08
N ALA A 852 8.52 31.01 90.22
CA ALA A 852 7.47 31.99 90.50
C ALA A 852 6.08 31.33 90.68
N LYS A 853 5.81 30.25 89.92
CA LYS A 853 4.55 29.49 90.00
C LYS A 853 4.43 28.69 91.30
N ILE A 854 5.53 28.11 91.79
CA ILE A 854 5.51 27.12 92.90
C ILE A 854 5.93 27.75 94.24
N TYR A 855 6.83 28.73 94.20
CA TYR A 855 7.39 29.41 95.36
C TYR A 855 7.25 30.94 95.25
N PRO A 856 6.01 31.48 95.19
CA PRO A 856 5.77 32.90 94.93
C PRO A 856 6.36 33.85 95.99
N ALA A 857 6.73 33.34 97.17
CA ALA A 857 7.31 34.11 98.27
C ALA A 857 8.85 34.07 98.31
N GLU A 858 9.52 33.38 97.38
CA GLU A 858 10.97 33.26 97.33
C GLU A 858 11.56 34.25 96.32
N SER A 859 12.62 34.96 96.70
CA SER A 859 13.31 35.90 95.82
C SER A 859 14.38 35.18 95.01
N VAL A 860 14.32 35.33 93.69
CA VAL A 860 15.27 34.77 92.72
C VAL A 860 15.84 35.93 91.89
N PRO A 861 17.15 35.93 91.58
CA PRO A 861 17.74 36.95 90.71
C PRO A 861 16.98 37.04 89.38
N SER A 862 16.69 38.27 88.94
CA SER A 862 15.89 38.46 87.74
C SER A 862 16.67 38.09 86.49
N VAL A 863 15.97 37.74 85.41
CA VAL A 863 16.59 37.48 84.11
C VAL A 863 17.34 38.72 83.59
N ALA A 864 16.88 39.93 83.94
CA ALA A 864 17.51 41.19 83.56
C ALA A 864 18.88 41.37 84.24
N GLU A 865 18.99 41.04 85.53
CA GLU A 865 20.27 41.11 86.29
C GLU A 865 21.31 40.15 85.69
N LEU A 866 20.91 38.92 85.33
CA LEU A 866 21.82 37.97 84.67
C LEU A 866 22.16 38.38 83.24
N ARG A 867 21.23 39.02 82.52
CA ARG A 867 21.48 39.54 81.17
C ARG A 867 22.53 40.65 81.18
N GLU A 868 22.45 41.60 82.12
CA GLU A 868 23.45 42.66 82.27
C GLU A 868 24.84 42.08 82.60
N LEU A 869 24.88 41.05 83.46
CA LEU A 869 26.12 40.36 83.81
C LEU A 869 26.74 39.66 82.59
N LEU A 870 25.94 38.99 81.74
CA LEU A 870 26.40 38.33 80.51
C LEU A 870 26.80 39.30 79.39
N VAL A 871 26.34 40.56 79.43
CA VAL A 871 26.78 41.62 78.50
C VAL A 871 28.12 42.21 78.93
N SER A 872 28.41 42.20 80.24
CA SER A 872 29.68 42.68 80.80
C SER A 872 30.86 41.69 80.69
N MET A 873 30.59 40.46 80.24
CA MET A 873 31.55 39.35 80.10
C MET A 873 31.62 38.87 78.64
#